data_AF-A0A7G3AZ67-F1
#
_entry.id   AF-A0A7G3AZ67-F1
#
_cell.length_a   1.000
_cell.length_b   1.000
_cell.length_c   1.000
_cell.angle_alpha   90.00
_cell.angle_beta   90.00
_cell.angle_gamma   90.00
#
_symmetry.space_group_name_H-M   'P 1'
#
loop_
_entity.id
_entity.type
_entity.pdbx_description
1 polymer ?
#
loop_
_entity_poly.entity_id
_entity_poly.type
_entity_poly.pdbx_seq_one_letter_code
_entity_poly.pdbx_strand_id
1 'polypeptide(L)'
;IEKYSQLMGMFMEAKNPEEHIVWEKKDYSCLMDLAFYMDNLEMIRKCCRTAMKNFGYEEMKLLVWLYRELWEWETTKDDTILESIYDIFREALSQKYSSIVVYKFIHFAPYSAHKEEIWGQILDVYLYDFTATAKYLSFWKDFFMEDPPDSEEQYLKIVKVYRTALSIPHIDSDQTLRDFQELCRESPHDCKVDWDEIAEIHKGANEKLESILQYESDIVSSSNQEKPHLFRKYLEAPETFVFPRKWIQFIYERMVGECSATPGCWIAYVRFRQGIQVDVDDSSGWFFNQNPLDIVNRALVFAKPSEKLYSLKMELLENDNFSATSLLSVMESALRADFSSPDPITNLWIEYLTILRRHADLQTEEGRDVLRRNFENAWESLSKQWGNLADQNGEILKLWGTLEYTDLGDAAKGKALWNDVMSFGENSMRSVTWLEFIHQEGQKNPAGARKLFKKAIKMPELTDPEILAAAWVRFERIHGSRENLQYCQTLCEEILENYRKQVEQENRKAASMEKKNSFKRDVKNPKNLKRKSREGAAATKDSTPQKMQKLEKLEKPPENDQEIPTSSSSSSKRDPAKDNVTIFVSNLDYSATEEEIRGAFPDMNIVNFDMVKSANGKNRGFCYIELESEEKVKEALQLDRVPINGRPMYISECAREKTQREKIFKYSEEMEPTKLFVKGCGGATKEDLEEIFKPYGEIVDIRVVFHKNGNPKGIAYVEFKEVTAARTALLNVDQYKMGKNVLRVAISAPPQRGPINKGTAKIESLGAAKRLIPGEMRPRMTFIPRSVQQKSVVNNGQ
;
A
#
# COMPACT_ATOMS: atom_id res chain seq x y z
N ILE A 1 -28.70 -6.73 12.33
CA ILE A 1 -29.75 -5.96 13.06
C ILE A 1 -29.47 -6.06 14.56
N GLU A 2 -29.73 -7.18 15.24
CA GLU A 2 -29.55 -7.35 16.70
C GLU A 2 -28.27 -6.75 17.31
N LYS A 3 -27.08 -7.04 16.74
CA LYS A 3 -25.79 -6.44 17.16
C LYS A 3 -25.86 -4.91 17.23
N TYR A 4 -26.40 -4.27 16.19
CA TYR A 4 -26.48 -2.82 16.12
C TYR A 4 -27.64 -2.27 16.95
N SER A 5 -28.73 -3.02 17.14
CA SER A 5 -29.81 -2.64 18.08
C SER A 5 -29.32 -2.57 19.54
N GLN A 6 -28.41 -3.47 19.96
CA GLN A 6 -27.79 -3.39 21.29
C GLN A 6 -26.81 -2.21 21.41
N LEU A 7 -25.94 -2.02 20.42
CA LEU A 7 -25.04 -0.86 20.35
C LEU A 7 -25.83 0.47 20.33
N MET A 8 -27.02 0.48 19.74
CA MET A 8 -27.88 1.66 19.66
C MET A 8 -28.37 2.12 21.04
N GLY A 9 -28.81 1.20 21.90
CA GLY A 9 -29.21 1.54 23.27
C GLY A 9 -28.07 2.20 24.04
N MET A 10 -26.88 1.60 23.99
CA MET A 10 -25.67 2.16 24.60
C MET A 10 -25.30 3.54 24.01
N PHE A 11 -25.45 3.73 22.70
CA PHE A 11 -25.17 5.01 22.04
C PHE A 11 -26.16 6.11 22.47
N MET A 12 -27.45 5.79 22.64
CA MET A 12 -28.46 6.77 23.09
C MET A 12 -28.28 7.15 24.56
N GLU A 13 -28.00 6.19 25.44
CA GLU A 13 -27.79 6.44 26.88
C GLU A 13 -26.49 7.21 27.20
N ALA A 14 -25.45 7.07 26.37
CA ALA A 14 -24.18 7.74 26.59
C ALA A 14 -24.28 9.28 26.44
N LYS A 15 -23.93 10.03 27.51
CA LYS A 15 -23.78 11.50 27.43
C LYS A 15 -22.67 11.93 26.47
N ASN A 16 -21.53 11.22 26.51
CA ASN A 16 -20.47 11.29 25.52
C ASN A 16 -20.27 9.88 24.93
N PRO A 17 -20.78 9.58 23.71
CA PRO A 17 -20.61 8.27 23.09
C PRO A 17 -19.14 7.82 22.95
N GLU A 18 -18.23 8.78 22.83
CA GLU A 18 -16.78 8.59 22.66
C GLU A 18 -16.05 8.17 23.96
N GLU A 19 -16.63 8.36 25.15
CA GLU A 19 -15.97 8.06 26.44
C GLU A 19 -15.95 6.57 26.79
N HIS A 20 -16.85 5.77 26.20
CA HIS A 20 -17.05 4.37 26.57
C HIS A 20 -16.75 3.38 25.44
N ILE A 21 -16.88 3.80 24.18
CA ILE A 21 -16.63 2.97 22.99
C ILE A 21 -15.84 3.81 21.97
N VAL A 22 -14.78 3.24 21.41
CA VAL A 22 -14.11 3.80 20.23
C VAL A 22 -14.90 3.32 19.01
N TRP A 23 -15.72 4.21 18.47
CA TRP A 23 -16.60 3.91 17.33
C TRP A 23 -15.87 4.08 15.99
N GLU A 24 -15.98 3.11 15.09
CA GLU A 24 -15.44 3.23 13.73
C GLU A 24 -16.43 3.95 12.80
N LYS A 25 -15.94 4.58 11.73
CA LYS A 25 -16.77 5.24 10.69
C LYS A 25 -17.86 4.31 10.13
N LYS A 26 -17.57 3.02 10.04
CA LYS A 26 -18.50 1.98 9.60
C LYS A 26 -19.64 1.75 10.59
N ASP A 27 -19.36 1.74 11.90
CA ASP A 27 -20.41 1.59 12.92
C ASP A 27 -21.36 2.79 12.90
N TYR A 28 -20.85 4.02 12.76
CA TYR A 28 -21.71 5.20 12.57
C TYR A 28 -22.59 5.13 11.32
N SER A 29 -22.07 4.63 10.20
CA SER A 29 -22.91 4.39 9.02
C SER A 29 -24.06 3.45 9.36
N CYS A 30 -23.77 2.30 9.97
CA CYS A 30 -24.79 1.32 10.36
C CYS A 30 -25.79 1.86 11.40
N LEU A 31 -25.35 2.70 12.35
CA LEU A 31 -26.24 3.36 13.32
C LEU A 31 -27.15 4.39 12.63
N MET A 32 -26.63 5.19 11.70
CA MET A 32 -27.45 6.11 10.88
C MET A 32 -28.45 5.34 10.01
N ASP A 33 -28.01 4.28 9.33
CA ASP A 33 -28.90 3.44 8.50
C ASP A 33 -30.05 2.83 9.34
N LEU A 34 -29.77 2.43 10.59
CA LEU A 34 -30.77 1.99 11.54
C LEU A 34 -31.67 3.14 12.05
N ALA A 35 -31.12 4.34 12.27
CA ALA A 35 -31.86 5.54 12.68
C ALA A 35 -32.91 5.94 11.66
N PHE A 36 -32.53 5.99 10.38
CA PHE A 36 -33.45 6.25 9.27
C PHE A 36 -34.46 5.11 9.07
N TYR A 37 -34.04 3.85 9.21
CA TYR A 37 -34.96 2.70 9.12
C TYR A 37 -36.03 2.70 10.24
N MET A 38 -35.70 3.21 11.43
CA MET A 38 -36.62 3.31 12.57
C MET A 38 -37.44 4.62 12.59
N ASP A 39 -37.20 5.55 11.65
CA ASP A 39 -37.75 6.92 11.62
C ASP A 39 -37.69 7.66 12.98
N ASN A 40 -36.59 7.45 13.72
CA ASN A 40 -36.41 8.05 15.04
C ASN A 40 -35.59 9.34 14.91
N LEU A 41 -36.26 10.50 14.91
CA LEU A 41 -35.62 11.80 14.69
C LEU A 41 -34.56 12.17 15.75
N GLU A 42 -34.77 11.88 17.03
CA GLU A 42 -33.78 12.16 18.07
C GLU A 42 -32.50 11.32 17.86
N MET A 43 -32.68 10.06 17.46
CA MET A 43 -31.61 9.14 17.11
C MET A 43 -30.87 9.59 15.83
N ILE A 44 -31.59 10.04 14.79
CA ILE A 44 -31.02 10.64 13.58
C ILE A 44 -30.18 11.87 13.96
N ARG A 45 -30.74 12.83 14.72
CA ARG A 45 -30.03 14.04 15.21
C ARG A 45 -28.72 13.69 15.91
N LYS A 46 -28.75 12.74 16.87
CA LYS A 46 -27.57 12.35 17.65
C LYS A 46 -26.52 11.65 16.78
N CYS A 47 -26.93 10.72 15.92
CA CYS A 47 -26.01 10.01 15.03
C CYS A 47 -25.39 10.95 13.99
N CYS A 48 -26.18 11.78 13.31
CA CYS A 48 -25.71 12.67 12.26
C CYS A 48 -24.78 13.77 12.82
N ARG A 49 -25.11 14.46 13.92
CA ARG A 49 -24.20 15.45 14.55
C ARG A 49 -22.87 14.81 14.97
N THR A 50 -22.90 13.60 15.54
CA THR A 50 -21.66 12.89 15.92
C THR A 50 -20.84 12.47 14.70
N ALA A 51 -21.50 12.02 13.62
CA ALA A 51 -20.85 11.67 12.37
C ALA A 51 -20.21 12.89 11.69
N MET A 52 -20.92 14.02 11.61
CA MET A 52 -20.41 15.27 11.02
C MET A 52 -19.15 15.77 11.72
N LYS A 53 -19.15 15.79 13.06
CA LYS A 53 -18.02 16.22 13.89
C LYS A 53 -16.75 15.37 13.68
N ASN A 54 -16.90 14.05 13.52
CA ASN A 54 -15.79 13.10 13.62
C ASN A 54 -15.37 12.47 12.27
N PHE A 55 -16.29 12.36 11.30
CA PHE A 55 -16.09 11.63 10.04
C PHE A 55 -16.63 12.36 8.80
N GLY A 56 -17.17 13.57 9.00
CA GLY A 56 -17.81 14.37 7.96
C GLY A 56 -19.20 13.85 7.58
N TYR A 57 -19.97 14.68 6.87
CA TYR A 57 -21.29 14.28 6.39
C TYR A 57 -21.21 13.37 5.15
N GLU A 58 -22.22 12.51 5.01
CA GLU A 58 -22.56 11.83 3.75
C GLU A 58 -23.74 12.59 3.14
N GLU A 59 -23.58 13.09 1.91
CA GLU A 59 -24.51 14.04 1.28
C GLU A 59 -25.96 13.54 1.27
N MET A 60 -26.20 12.31 0.82
CA MET A 60 -27.55 11.75 0.78
C MET A 60 -28.19 11.62 2.18
N LYS A 61 -27.40 11.28 3.21
CA LYS A 61 -27.90 11.16 4.59
C LYS A 61 -28.17 12.51 5.22
N LEU A 62 -27.32 13.50 4.94
CA LEU A 62 -27.54 14.89 5.32
C LEU A 62 -28.85 15.42 4.73
N LEU A 63 -29.11 15.17 3.44
CA LEU A 63 -30.34 15.58 2.78
C LEU A 63 -31.58 14.94 3.40
N VAL A 64 -31.57 13.62 3.65
CA VAL A 64 -32.70 12.93 4.30
C VAL A 64 -32.95 13.47 5.71
N TRP A 65 -31.89 13.76 6.47
CA TRP A 65 -32.02 14.39 7.79
C TRP A 65 -32.64 15.79 7.70
N LEU A 66 -32.12 16.66 6.83
CA LEU A 66 -32.65 18.01 6.60
C LEU A 66 -34.13 17.99 6.18
N TYR A 67 -34.52 17.05 5.31
CA TYR A 67 -35.92 16.86 4.93
C TYR A 67 -36.80 16.47 6.12
N ARG A 68 -36.30 15.63 7.03
CA ARG A 68 -37.05 15.22 8.22
C ARG A 68 -37.16 16.34 9.26
N GLU A 69 -36.13 17.15 9.44
CA GLU A 69 -36.20 18.36 10.29
C GLU A 69 -37.20 19.37 9.73
N LEU A 70 -37.21 19.61 8.41
CA LEU A 70 -38.16 20.52 7.77
C LEU A 70 -39.61 20.03 7.96
N TRP A 71 -39.88 18.73 7.82
CA TRP A 71 -41.19 18.13 8.06
C TRP A 71 -41.63 18.24 9.54
N GLU A 72 -40.68 18.11 10.47
CA GLU A 72 -40.93 18.32 11.90
C GLU A 72 -41.35 19.78 12.16
N TRP A 73 -40.65 20.76 11.58
CA TRP A 73 -41.05 22.17 11.63
C TRP A 73 -42.40 22.42 10.94
N GLU A 74 -42.67 21.81 9.79
CA GLU A 74 -43.96 21.93 9.11
C GLU A 74 -45.13 21.48 9.99
N THR A 75 -44.90 20.48 10.84
CA THR A 75 -45.89 19.87 11.75
C THR A 75 -46.01 20.63 13.07
N THR A 76 -44.89 21.06 13.66
CA THR A 76 -44.83 21.66 15.01
C THR A 76 -44.89 23.19 15.03
N LYS A 77 -44.41 23.85 13.95
CA LYS A 77 -44.18 25.30 13.86
C LYS A 77 -43.25 25.84 14.95
N ASP A 78 -42.26 25.04 15.35
CA ASP A 78 -41.20 25.45 16.28
C ASP A 78 -40.00 26.03 15.50
N ASP A 79 -39.87 27.35 15.50
CA ASP A 79 -38.81 28.05 14.76
C ASP A 79 -37.39 27.76 15.28
N THR A 80 -37.23 27.14 16.47
CA THR A 80 -35.90 26.66 16.90
C THR A 80 -35.36 25.55 16.00
N ILE A 81 -36.25 24.84 15.29
CA ILE A 81 -35.88 23.85 14.28
C ILE A 81 -35.28 24.55 13.05
N LEU A 82 -35.79 25.72 12.65
CA LEU A 82 -35.23 26.49 11.53
C LEU A 82 -33.81 26.97 11.83
N GLU A 83 -33.56 27.45 13.06
CA GLU A 83 -32.20 27.79 13.52
C GLU A 83 -31.29 26.55 13.52
N SER A 84 -31.77 25.39 13.96
CA SER A 84 -30.99 24.15 13.85
C SER A 84 -30.73 23.73 12.40
N ILE A 85 -31.67 23.94 11.47
CA ILE A 85 -31.47 23.64 10.03
C ILE A 85 -30.41 24.59 9.44
N TYR A 86 -30.45 25.88 9.78
CA TYR A 86 -29.43 26.86 9.40
C TYR A 86 -28.03 26.44 9.87
N ASP A 87 -27.88 26.08 11.15
CA ASP A 87 -26.63 25.59 11.72
C ASP A 87 -26.10 24.33 10.98
N ILE A 88 -26.99 23.38 10.63
CA ILE A 88 -26.62 22.16 9.90
C ILE A 88 -26.09 22.50 8.49
N PHE A 89 -26.77 23.40 7.76
CA PHE A 89 -26.28 23.87 6.46
C PHE A 89 -24.93 24.57 6.57
N ARG A 90 -24.75 25.45 7.57
CA ARG A 90 -23.48 26.14 7.83
C ARG A 90 -22.34 25.15 8.10
N GLU A 91 -22.57 24.17 8.98
CA GLU A 91 -21.56 23.15 9.29
C GLU A 91 -21.21 22.33 8.05
N ALA A 92 -22.20 21.82 7.30
CA ALA A 92 -21.97 21.01 6.10
C ALA A 92 -21.19 21.77 5.02
N LEU A 93 -21.59 23.01 4.72
CA LEU A 93 -20.96 23.81 3.67
C LEU A 93 -19.54 24.29 4.06
N SER A 94 -19.25 24.46 5.35
CA SER A 94 -17.89 24.71 5.84
C SER A 94 -16.93 23.52 5.65
N GLN A 95 -17.46 22.28 5.70
CA GLN A 95 -16.66 21.06 5.59
C GLN A 95 -16.29 20.73 4.14
N LYS A 96 -17.20 20.97 3.18
CA LYS A 96 -17.02 20.51 1.79
C LYS A 96 -17.94 21.26 0.82
N TYR A 97 -17.39 21.71 -0.31
CA TYR A 97 -18.17 22.20 -1.45
C TYR A 97 -19.18 21.15 -1.93
N SER A 98 -20.43 21.57 -2.10
CA SER A 98 -21.48 20.79 -2.77
C SER A 98 -22.51 21.73 -3.41
N SER A 99 -22.64 21.62 -4.74
CA SER A 99 -23.69 22.30 -5.50
C SER A 99 -25.10 21.81 -5.14
N ILE A 100 -25.24 20.59 -4.61
CA ILE A 100 -26.53 20.03 -4.18
C ILE A 100 -26.94 20.59 -2.82
N VAL A 101 -26.00 20.66 -1.86
CA VAL A 101 -26.28 21.20 -0.51
C VAL A 101 -26.56 22.70 -0.58
N VAL A 102 -25.78 23.48 -1.35
CA VAL A 102 -26.06 24.92 -1.52
C VAL A 102 -27.40 25.17 -2.21
N TYR A 103 -27.78 24.34 -3.19
CA TYR A 103 -29.11 24.44 -3.82
C TYR A 103 -30.23 24.23 -2.80
N LYS A 104 -30.09 23.26 -1.88
CA LYS A 104 -31.07 23.09 -0.79
C LYS A 104 -31.05 24.23 0.21
N PHE A 105 -29.90 24.85 0.44
CA PHE A 105 -29.78 26.02 1.31
C PHE A 105 -30.48 27.26 0.72
N ILE A 106 -30.40 27.45 -0.61
CA ILE A 106 -31.16 28.47 -1.35
C ILE A 106 -32.67 28.29 -1.16
N HIS A 107 -33.17 27.06 -1.34
CA HIS A 107 -34.61 26.77 -1.15
C HIS A 107 -35.06 26.87 0.32
N PHE A 108 -34.12 26.79 1.27
CA PHE A 108 -34.37 27.02 2.69
C PHE A 108 -34.33 28.52 3.08
N ALA A 109 -33.57 29.35 2.36
CA ALA A 109 -33.31 30.74 2.71
C ALA A 109 -34.56 31.60 3.01
N PRO A 110 -35.69 31.50 2.27
CA PRO A 110 -36.90 32.28 2.56
C PRO A 110 -37.50 32.05 3.96
N TYR A 111 -37.27 30.86 4.54
CA TYR A 111 -37.79 30.47 5.85
C TYR A 111 -36.86 30.88 7.00
N SER A 112 -35.61 31.28 6.72
CA SER A 112 -34.61 31.55 7.76
C SER A 112 -34.59 33.01 8.22
N ALA A 113 -34.35 33.24 9.51
CA ALA A 113 -34.04 34.56 10.04
C ALA A 113 -32.74 35.15 9.42
N HIS A 114 -31.80 34.29 9.00
CA HIS A 114 -30.49 34.68 8.45
C HIS A 114 -30.49 34.87 6.93
N LYS A 115 -31.67 35.04 6.30
CA LYS A 115 -31.85 35.06 4.84
C LYS A 115 -30.89 36.00 4.08
N GLU A 116 -30.58 37.18 4.63
CA GLU A 116 -29.60 38.09 4.02
C GLU A 116 -28.15 37.61 4.14
N GLU A 117 -27.77 36.98 5.26
CA GLU A 117 -26.45 36.38 5.44
C GLU A 117 -26.26 35.22 4.47
N ILE A 118 -27.26 34.33 4.37
CA ILE A 118 -27.26 33.17 3.45
C ILE A 118 -26.93 33.63 2.04
N TRP A 119 -27.64 34.64 1.52
CA TRP A 119 -27.39 35.16 0.18
C TRP A 119 -26.07 35.90 0.04
N GLY A 120 -25.64 36.68 1.05
CA GLY A 120 -24.32 37.31 1.04
C GLY A 120 -23.18 36.31 0.89
N GLN A 121 -23.25 35.20 1.63
CA GLN A 121 -22.26 34.13 1.60
C GLN A 121 -22.29 33.32 0.31
N ILE A 122 -23.48 33.00 -0.21
CA ILE A 122 -23.64 32.30 -1.49
C ILE A 122 -23.09 33.16 -2.64
N LEU A 123 -23.37 34.46 -2.66
CA LEU A 123 -22.90 35.35 -3.72
C LEU A 123 -21.38 35.61 -3.66
N ASP A 124 -20.76 35.74 -2.48
CA ASP A 124 -19.29 35.94 -2.39
C ASP A 124 -18.48 34.75 -2.93
N VAL A 125 -19.07 33.55 -3.00
CA VAL A 125 -18.34 32.30 -3.30
C VAL A 125 -18.87 31.54 -4.51
N TYR A 126 -20.18 31.35 -4.64
CA TYR A 126 -20.77 30.57 -5.74
C TYR A 126 -21.00 31.38 -7.02
N LEU A 127 -20.79 32.72 -7.02
CA LEU A 127 -20.67 33.49 -8.27
C LEU A 127 -19.42 33.10 -9.09
N TYR A 128 -18.45 32.38 -8.51
CA TYR A 128 -17.33 31.78 -9.26
C TYR A 128 -17.67 30.42 -9.89
N ASP A 129 -18.92 29.94 -9.76
CA ASP A 129 -19.39 28.70 -10.41
C ASP A 129 -19.76 28.96 -11.87
N PHE A 130 -18.79 28.77 -12.75
CA PHE A 130 -18.91 28.81 -14.21
C PHE A 130 -20.17 28.15 -14.79
N THR A 131 -20.67 27.11 -14.12
CA THR A 131 -21.76 26.25 -14.63
C THR A 131 -23.13 26.60 -14.04
N ALA A 132 -23.17 27.42 -12.98
CA ALA A 132 -24.39 27.68 -12.22
C ALA A 132 -24.61 29.15 -11.79
N THR A 133 -23.68 30.06 -12.08
CA THR A 133 -23.76 31.50 -11.71
C THR A 133 -25.11 32.13 -12.07
N ALA A 134 -25.56 32.04 -13.32
CA ALA A 134 -26.84 32.60 -13.76
C ALA A 134 -28.05 31.99 -13.02
N LYS A 135 -27.98 30.70 -12.69
CA LYS A 135 -29.00 30.00 -11.91
C LYS A 135 -29.02 30.42 -10.43
N TYR A 136 -27.88 30.72 -9.84
CA TYR A 136 -27.84 31.30 -8.49
C TYR A 136 -28.37 32.74 -8.49
N LEU A 137 -28.07 33.52 -9.53
CA LEU A 137 -28.62 34.87 -9.72
C LEU A 137 -30.14 34.85 -9.95
N SER A 138 -30.69 33.88 -10.68
CA SER A 138 -32.15 33.82 -10.92
C SER A 138 -32.89 33.59 -9.61
N PHE A 139 -32.48 32.62 -8.79
CA PHE A 139 -33.09 32.41 -7.46
C PHE A 139 -32.89 33.61 -6.52
N TRP A 140 -31.73 34.27 -6.60
CA TRP A 140 -31.49 35.48 -5.82
C TRP A 140 -32.38 36.63 -6.26
N LYS A 141 -32.58 36.83 -7.58
CA LYS A 141 -33.51 37.80 -8.16
C LYS A 141 -34.93 37.49 -7.67
N ASP A 142 -35.42 36.27 -7.84
CA ASP A 142 -36.77 35.87 -7.43
C ASP A 142 -37.00 36.18 -5.94
N PHE A 143 -36.08 35.76 -5.06
CA PHE A 143 -36.14 36.05 -3.63
C PHE A 143 -36.08 37.54 -3.29
N PHE A 144 -35.27 38.33 -4.01
CA PHE A 144 -35.07 39.75 -3.74
C PHE A 144 -36.11 40.65 -4.44
N MET A 145 -37.01 40.07 -5.24
CA MET A 145 -38.10 40.76 -5.94
C MET A 145 -39.50 40.41 -5.39
N GLU A 146 -39.65 39.43 -4.50
CA GLU A 146 -40.94 39.09 -3.86
C GLU A 146 -41.51 40.27 -3.03
N ASP A 147 -40.64 41.09 -2.42
CA ASP A 147 -40.94 42.45 -1.99
C ASP A 147 -40.32 43.42 -3.01
N PRO A 148 -41.10 44.19 -3.80
CA PRO A 148 -40.53 45.10 -4.80
C PRO A 148 -39.65 46.17 -4.13
N PRO A 149 -38.54 46.60 -4.75
CA PRO A 149 -37.60 47.47 -4.05
C PRO A 149 -38.14 48.91 -3.98
N ASP A 150 -38.67 49.29 -2.82
CA ASP A 150 -39.11 50.65 -2.52
C ASP A 150 -37.95 51.67 -2.39
N SER A 151 -36.69 51.21 -2.47
CA SER A 151 -35.49 52.05 -2.26
C SER A 151 -34.44 51.95 -3.39
N GLU A 152 -33.86 53.11 -3.70
CA GLU A 152 -32.71 53.25 -4.61
C GLU A 152 -31.50 52.41 -4.17
N GLU A 153 -31.29 52.26 -2.85
CA GLU A 153 -30.20 51.45 -2.27
C GLU A 153 -30.31 49.96 -2.62
N GLN A 154 -31.53 49.41 -2.64
CA GLN A 154 -31.75 48.01 -3.05
C GLN A 154 -31.44 47.82 -4.54
N TYR A 155 -31.86 48.74 -5.42
CA TYR A 155 -31.50 48.69 -6.83
C TYR A 155 -29.99 48.81 -7.06
N LEU A 156 -29.29 49.67 -6.31
CA LEU A 156 -27.82 49.78 -6.35
C LEU A 156 -27.14 48.48 -5.89
N LYS A 157 -27.69 47.76 -4.89
CA LYS A 157 -27.22 46.43 -4.48
C LYS A 157 -27.36 45.42 -5.62
N ILE A 158 -28.46 45.43 -6.35
CA ILE A 158 -28.67 44.54 -7.52
C ILE A 158 -27.72 44.88 -8.67
N VAL A 159 -27.59 46.16 -9.02
CA VAL A 159 -26.62 46.62 -10.04
C VAL A 159 -25.19 46.17 -9.71
N LYS A 160 -24.78 46.27 -8.44
CA LYS A 160 -23.46 45.80 -7.98
C LYS A 160 -23.29 44.28 -8.15
N VAL A 161 -24.29 43.48 -7.81
CA VAL A 161 -24.24 42.00 -7.93
C VAL A 161 -24.16 41.58 -9.39
N TYR A 162 -25.04 42.08 -10.26
CA TYR A 162 -25.01 41.74 -11.69
C TYR A 162 -23.73 42.19 -12.38
N ARG A 163 -23.25 43.41 -12.10
CA ARG A 163 -21.93 43.89 -12.58
C ARG A 163 -20.78 42.98 -12.13
N THR A 164 -20.84 42.47 -10.90
CA THR A 164 -19.83 41.52 -10.39
C THR A 164 -19.91 40.20 -11.15
N ALA A 165 -21.10 39.64 -11.34
CA ALA A 165 -21.28 38.38 -12.06
C ALA A 165 -20.87 38.48 -13.55
N LEU A 166 -21.18 39.58 -14.23
CA LEU A 166 -20.77 39.82 -15.62
C LEU A 166 -19.26 40.00 -15.79
N SER A 167 -18.52 40.24 -14.70
CA SER A 167 -17.05 40.24 -14.71
C SER A 167 -16.42 38.84 -14.55
N ILE A 168 -17.24 37.84 -14.23
CA ILE A 168 -16.83 36.45 -13.99
C ILE A 168 -17.23 35.60 -15.21
N PRO A 169 -16.32 34.83 -15.83
CA PRO A 169 -16.69 33.89 -16.89
C PRO A 169 -17.70 32.86 -16.38
N HIS A 170 -18.83 32.72 -17.07
CA HIS A 170 -19.81 31.65 -16.83
C HIS A 170 -20.62 31.37 -18.10
N ILE A 171 -21.09 30.13 -18.27
CA ILE A 171 -21.68 29.63 -19.53
C ILE A 171 -22.87 30.46 -20.01
N ASP A 172 -23.68 30.96 -19.08
CA ASP A 172 -24.92 31.69 -19.36
C ASP A 172 -24.76 33.23 -19.29
N SER A 173 -23.54 33.78 -19.43
CA SER A 173 -23.25 35.22 -19.28
C SER A 173 -24.12 36.13 -20.17
N ASP A 174 -24.36 35.71 -21.41
CA ASP A 174 -25.27 36.41 -22.34
C ASP A 174 -26.72 36.49 -21.81
N GLN A 175 -27.18 35.49 -21.06
CA GLN A 175 -28.51 35.51 -20.43
C GLN A 175 -28.49 36.43 -19.21
N THR A 176 -27.48 36.34 -18.36
CA THR A 176 -27.26 37.25 -17.22
C THR A 176 -27.25 38.73 -17.66
N LEU A 177 -26.68 39.04 -18.83
CA LEU A 177 -26.69 40.39 -19.39
C LEU A 177 -28.09 40.83 -19.84
N ARG A 178 -28.87 39.94 -20.47
CA ARG A 178 -30.26 40.22 -20.85
C ARG A 178 -31.14 40.46 -19.62
N ASP A 179 -31.01 39.61 -18.60
CA ASP A 179 -31.78 39.70 -17.36
C ASP A 179 -31.47 41.01 -16.61
N PHE A 180 -30.20 41.45 -16.65
CA PHE A 180 -29.76 42.72 -16.08
C PHE A 180 -30.32 43.93 -16.84
N GLN A 181 -30.29 43.90 -18.18
CA GLN A 181 -30.85 44.96 -19.03
C GLN A 181 -32.38 45.07 -18.90
N GLU A 182 -33.07 43.96 -18.72
CA GLU A 182 -34.52 43.92 -18.47
C GLU A 182 -34.84 44.53 -17.10
N LEU A 183 -34.15 44.08 -16.04
CA LEU A 183 -34.31 44.62 -14.69
C LEU A 183 -34.08 46.14 -14.62
N CYS A 184 -33.02 46.65 -15.25
CA CYS A 184 -32.75 48.09 -15.29
C CYS A 184 -33.78 48.88 -16.10
N ARG A 185 -34.50 48.24 -17.04
CA ARG A 185 -35.60 48.86 -17.80
C ARG A 185 -36.91 48.88 -17.01
N GLU A 186 -37.14 47.88 -16.16
CA GLU A 186 -38.33 47.75 -15.31
C GLU A 186 -38.22 48.56 -14.01
N SER A 187 -37.02 49.00 -13.64
CA SER A 187 -36.78 49.85 -12.47
C SER A 187 -37.54 51.19 -12.53
N PRO A 188 -38.22 51.62 -11.44
CA PRO A 188 -38.79 52.96 -11.33
C PRO A 188 -37.74 54.03 -11.03
N HIS A 189 -36.48 53.64 -10.78
CA HIS A 189 -35.35 54.54 -10.50
C HIS A 189 -34.38 54.61 -11.69
N ASP A 190 -33.79 55.79 -11.92
CA ASP A 190 -32.77 56.03 -12.95
C ASP A 190 -31.45 55.30 -12.60
N CYS A 191 -31.37 54.03 -12.97
CA CYS A 191 -30.18 53.20 -12.78
C CYS A 191 -29.05 53.71 -13.70
N LYS A 192 -28.16 54.55 -13.15
CA LYS A 192 -26.94 55.06 -13.80
C LYS A 192 -25.91 53.96 -14.04
N VAL A 193 -26.23 53.06 -14.96
CA VAL A 193 -25.36 51.99 -15.44
C VAL A 193 -24.60 52.49 -16.67
N ASP A 194 -23.27 52.42 -16.60
CA ASP A 194 -22.41 52.60 -17.77
C ASP A 194 -22.44 51.31 -18.61
N TRP A 195 -23.22 51.33 -19.68
CA TRP A 195 -23.40 50.16 -20.55
C TRP A 195 -22.18 49.86 -21.43
N ASP A 196 -21.34 50.85 -21.70
CA ASP A 196 -20.09 50.66 -22.44
C ASP A 196 -19.06 49.94 -21.54
N GLU A 197 -18.94 50.36 -20.28
CA GLU A 197 -18.12 49.67 -19.26
C GLU A 197 -18.60 48.21 -19.05
N ILE A 198 -19.91 47.98 -18.92
CA ILE A 198 -20.47 46.63 -18.78
C ILE A 198 -20.17 45.77 -20.02
N ALA A 199 -20.22 46.34 -21.22
CA ALA A 199 -19.90 45.63 -22.46
C ALA A 199 -18.41 45.23 -22.53
N GLU A 200 -17.49 46.10 -22.12
CA GLU A 200 -16.06 45.76 -22.04
C GLU A 200 -15.77 44.67 -20.99
N ILE A 201 -16.37 44.78 -19.80
CA ILE A 201 -16.24 43.79 -18.72
C ILE A 201 -16.76 42.42 -19.18
N HIS A 202 -17.96 42.38 -19.75
CA HIS A 202 -18.60 41.15 -20.24
C HIS A 202 -17.79 40.49 -21.37
N LYS A 203 -17.26 41.28 -22.32
CA LYS A 203 -16.38 40.79 -23.38
C LYS A 203 -15.11 40.15 -22.80
N GLY A 204 -14.45 40.81 -21.84
CA GLY A 204 -13.26 40.29 -21.17
C GLY A 204 -13.53 39.05 -20.29
N ALA A 205 -14.75 38.89 -19.79
CA ALA A 205 -15.19 37.66 -19.12
C ALA A 205 -15.39 36.52 -20.13
N ASN A 206 -16.05 36.77 -21.27
CA ASN A 206 -16.28 35.73 -22.28
C ASN A 206 -15.00 35.26 -22.98
N GLU A 207 -14.03 36.15 -23.23
CA GLU A 207 -12.69 35.76 -23.73
C GLU A 207 -11.96 34.81 -22.74
N LYS A 208 -12.13 35.02 -21.42
CA LYS A 208 -11.61 34.09 -20.39
C LYS A 208 -12.40 32.79 -20.34
N LEU A 209 -13.72 32.83 -20.57
CA LEU A 209 -14.56 31.63 -20.62
C LEU A 209 -14.11 30.73 -21.77
N GLU A 210 -13.92 31.28 -22.97
CA GLU A 210 -13.45 30.53 -24.14
C GLU A 210 -12.11 29.80 -23.88
N SER A 211 -11.18 30.43 -23.14
CA SER A 211 -9.89 29.82 -22.84
C SER A 211 -9.95 28.64 -21.85
N ILE A 212 -11.00 28.56 -21.02
CA ILE A 212 -11.17 27.50 -20.01
C ILE A 212 -12.22 26.43 -20.36
N LEU A 213 -13.12 26.69 -21.32
CA LEU A 213 -14.25 25.79 -21.66
C LEU A 213 -13.82 24.32 -21.88
N GLN A 214 -12.67 24.09 -22.50
CA GLN A 214 -12.16 22.74 -22.73
C GLN A 214 -11.83 22.00 -21.41
N TYR A 215 -11.30 22.69 -20.40
CA TYR A 215 -10.97 22.07 -19.11
C TYR A 215 -12.23 21.68 -18.33
N GLU A 216 -13.26 22.54 -18.33
CA GLU A 216 -14.56 22.23 -17.73
C GLU A 216 -15.24 21.06 -18.48
N SER A 217 -15.18 21.03 -19.82
CA SER A 217 -15.71 19.93 -20.63
C SER A 217 -14.98 18.60 -20.38
N ASP A 218 -13.64 18.62 -20.30
CA ASP A 218 -12.81 17.47 -19.94
C ASP A 218 -13.24 16.94 -18.55
N ILE A 219 -13.38 17.81 -17.54
CA ILE A 219 -13.74 17.42 -16.17
C ILE A 219 -15.14 16.79 -16.13
N VAL A 220 -16.14 17.42 -16.73
CA VAL A 220 -17.55 16.95 -16.70
C VAL A 220 -17.72 15.61 -17.43
N SER A 221 -17.01 15.39 -18.54
CA SER A 221 -17.10 14.15 -19.33
C SER A 221 -16.26 12.97 -18.78
N SER A 222 -15.33 13.24 -17.86
CA SER A 222 -14.38 12.25 -17.34
C SER A 222 -14.91 11.39 -16.17
N SER A 223 -14.23 10.26 -15.93
CA SER A 223 -14.48 9.44 -14.75
C SER A 223 -13.87 10.05 -13.47
N ASN A 224 -14.45 9.73 -12.31
CA ASN A 224 -13.93 10.18 -11.00
C ASN A 224 -12.47 9.77 -10.69
N GLN A 225 -11.87 8.85 -11.46
CA GLN A 225 -10.46 8.48 -11.33
C GLN A 225 -9.53 9.43 -12.11
N GLU A 226 -10.03 10.04 -13.19
CA GLU A 226 -9.28 10.95 -14.07
C GLU A 226 -9.37 12.41 -13.59
N LYS A 227 -10.51 12.81 -13.01
CA LYS A 227 -10.74 14.16 -12.46
C LYS A 227 -9.56 14.76 -11.66
N PRO A 228 -8.88 14.05 -10.74
CA PRO A 228 -7.72 14.60 -10.02
C PRO A 228 -6.57 15.09 -10.93
N HIS A 229 -6.37 14.45 -12.08
CA HIS A 229 -5.35 14.85 -13.04
C HIS A 229 -5.84 16.02 -13.92
N LEU A 230 -7.13 16.07 -14.24
CA LEU A 230 -7.73 17.14 -15.03
C LEU A 230 -7.83 18.45 -14.24
N PHE A 231 -8.25 18.42 -12.97
CA PHE A 231 -8.20 19.59 -12.09
C PHE A 231 -6.77 20.11 -11.90
N ARG A 232 -5.76 19.22 -11.81
CA ARG A 232 -4.35 19.65 -11.79
C ARG A 232 -3.94 20.33 -13.10
N LYS A 233 -4.23 19.70 -14.25
CA LYS A 233 -3.96 20.26 -15.59
C LYS A 233 -4.61 21.64 -15.77
N TYR A 234 -5.80 21.84 -15.19
CA TYR A 234 -6.50 23.13 -15.18
C TYR A 234 -5.80 24.16 -14.28
N LEU A 235 -5.50 23.82 -13.02
CA LEU A 235 -4.80 24.71 -12.07
C LEU A 235 -3.33 25.03 -12.45
N GLU A 236 -2.72 24.23 -13.32
CA GLU A 236 -1.37 24.44 -13.87
C GLU A 236 -1.40 25.16 -15.24
N ALA A 237 -2.58 25.47 -15.78
CA ALA A 237 -2.73 26.11 -17.08
C ALA A 237 -2.36 27.61 -17.02
N PRO A 238 -1.58 28.16 -17.98
CA PRO A 238 -1.19 29.58 -18.01
C PRO A 238 -2.36 30.57 -17.89
N GLU A 239 -3.51 30.18 -18.43
CA GLU A 239 -4.78 30.91 -18.39
C GLU A 239 -5.24 31.19 -16.96
N THR A 240 -4.96 30.28 -16.01
CA THR A 240 -5.37 30.43 -14.61
C THR A 240 -4.47 31.33 -13.77
N PHE A 241 -3.24 31.62 -14.22
CA PHE A 241 -2.31 32.47 -13.47
C PHE A 241 -2.73 33.94 -13.41
N VAL A 242 -3.67 34.37 -14.27
CA VAL A 242 -4.28 35.71 -14.25
C VAL A 242 -5.58 35.76 -13.45
N PHE A 243 -6.00 34.67 -12.81
CA PHE A 243 -7.25 34.62 -12.03
C PHE A 243 -7.05 35.18 -10.60
N PRO A 244 -8.05 35.88 -10.03
CA PRO A 244 -8.04 36.28 -8.63
C PRO A 244 -7.90 35.08 -7.68
N ARG A 245 -7.27 35.29 -6.53
CA ARG A 245 -7.01 34.22 -5.54
C ARG A 245 -8.28 33.49 -5.08
N LYS A 246 -9.39 34.21 -4.82
CA LYS A 246 -10.70 33.61 -4.47
C LYS A 246 -11.18 32.61 -5.52
N TRP A 247 -10.96 32.93 -6.80
CA TRP A 247 -11.43 32.11 -7.91
C TRP A 247 -10.55 30.86 -8.10
N ILE A 248 -9.23 30.97 -7.95
CA ILE A 248 -8.33 29.79 -7.86
C ILE A 248 -8.70 28.91 -6.65
N GLN A 249 -8.99 29.53 -5.50
CA GLN A 249 -9.46 28.83 -4.30
C GLN A 249 -10.79 28.09 -4.54
N PHE A 250 -11.73 28.69 -5.26
CA PHE A 250 -12.98 28.04 -5.64
C PHE A 250 -12.75 26.80 -6.52
N ILE A 251 -11.78 26.83 -7.45
CA ILE A 251 -11.38 25.65 -8.25
C ILE A 251 -10.79 24.56 -7.34
N TYR A 252 -9.98 24.92 -6.33
CA TYR A 252 -9.50 23.96 -5.32
C TYR A 252 -10.65 23.35 -4.50
N GLU A 253 -11.63 24.14 -4.08
CA GLU A 253 -12.80 23.68 -3.33
C GLU A 253 -13.68 22.74 -4.16
N ARG A 254 -13.90 23.05 -5.45
CA ARG A 254 -14.52 22.11 -6.40
C ARG A 254 -13.72 20.82 -6.53
N MET A 255 -12.39 20.91 -6.69
CA MET A 255 -11.53 19.73 -6.79
C MET A 255 -11.62 18.84 -5.55
N VAL A 256 -11.54 19.39 -4.33
CA VAL A 256 -11.67 18.58 -3.10
C VAL A 256 -13.12 18.20 -2.80
N GLY A 257 -14.09 18.90 -3.38
CA GLY A 257 -15.50 18.50 -3.44
C GLY A 257 -15.68 17.20 -4.23
N GLU A 258 -15.29 17.19 -5.49
CA GLU A 258 -15.49 16.04 -6.39
C GLU A 258 -14.48 14.90 -6.15
N CYS A 259 -13.25 15.23 -5.77
CA CYS A 259 -12.16 14.27 -5.57
C CYS A 259 -11.82 14.05 -4.09
N SER A 260 -12.79 14.19 -3.18
CA SER A 260 -12.54 14.26 -1.72
C SER A 260 -11.76 13.08 -1.14
N ALA A 261 -11.87 11.89 -1.74
CA ALA A 261 -11.14 10.68 -1.32
C ALA A 261 -9.63 10.69 -1.66
N THR A 262 -9.14 11.63 -2.48
CA THR A 262 -7.79 11.63 -3.06
C THR A 262 -6.85 12.56 -2.27
N PRO A 263 -5.86 12.03 -1.52
CA PRO A 263 -4.99 12.84 -0.68
C PRO A 263 -4.19 13.92 -1.43
N GLY A 264 -3.78 13.61 -2.67
CA GLY A 264 -2.99 14.55 -3.49
C GLY A 264 -3.72 15.84 -3.86
N CYS A 265 -5.06 15.83 -3.93
CA CYS A 265 -5.85 17.05 -4.19
C CYS A 265 -5.82 18.00 -2.99
N TRP A 266 -6.03 17.44 -1.79
CA TRP A 266 -5.94 18.19 -0.53
C TRP A 266 -4.54 18.73 -0.27
N ILE A 267 -3.48 17.93 -0.49
CA ILE A 267 -2.10 18.39 -0.32
C ILE A 267 -1.82 19.59 -1.24
N ALA A 268 -2.24 19.54 -2.50
CA ALA A 268 -2.08 20.66 -3.43
C ALA A 268 -2.81 21.92 -2.94
N TYR A 269 -4.04 21.79 -2.43
CA TYR A 269 -4.81 22.91 -1.88
C TYR A 269 -4.13 23.55 -0.66
N VAL A 270 -3.65 22.72 0.28
CA VAL A 270 -2.92 23.19 1.47
C VAL A 270 -1.64 23.92 1.08
N ARG A 271 -0.86 23.39 0.12
CA ARG A 271 0.35 24.06 -0.39
C ARG A 271 0.03 25.39 -1.08
N PHE A 272 -1.06 25.47 -1.84
CA PHE A 272 -1.55 26.74 -2.41
C PHE A 272 -1.85 27.77 -1.33
N ARG A 273 -2.57 27.40 -0.25
CA ARG A 273 -2.87 28.32 0.85
C ARG A 273 -1.66 28.69 1.70
N GLN A 274 -0.66 27.81 1.86
CA GLN A 274 0.63 28.17 2.48
C GLN A 274 1.42 29.20 1.66
N GLY A 275 1.22 29.26 0.33
CA GLY A 275 1.88 30.24 -0.54
C GLY A 275 1.26 31.64 -0.52
N ILE A 276 0.19 31.85 0.25
CA ILE A 276 -0.56 33.11 0.31
C ILE A 276 -0.31 33.78 1.67
N GLN A 277 0.20 35.02 1.64
CA GLN A 277 0.12 35.90 2.80
C GLN A 277 -1.34 36.35 2.97
N VAL A 278 -1.84 36.31 4.21
CA VAL A 278 -3.21 36.73 4.53
C VAL A 278 -3.30 38.24 4.43
N ASP A 279 -3.98 38.73 3.41
CA ASP A 279 -4.42 40.13 3.33
C ASP A 279 -5.56 40.33 4.33
N VAL A 280 -5.44 41.33 5.22
CA VAL A 280 -6.29 41.51 6.41
C VAL A 280 -7.77 41.79 6.04
N ASP A 281 -8.01 42.35 4.86
CA ASP A 281 -9.32 42.83 4.41
C ASP A 281 -10.22 41.74 3.79
N ASP A 282 -9.73 40.51 3.56
CA ASP A 282 -10.50 39.43 2.87
C ASP A 282 -11.32 38.56 3.85
N SER A 283 -11.79 39.14 4.95
CA SER A 283 -12.11 38.42 6.20
C SER A 283 -13.60 38.31 6.55
N SER A 284 -14.53 38.67 5.65
CA SER A 284 -15.97 38.76 5.95
C SER A 284 -16.82 37.49 5.70
N GLY A 285 -16.28 36.47 5.02
CA GLY A 285 -16.99 35.22 4.71
C GLY A 285 -16.66 34.08 5.69
N TRP A 286 -17.65 33.24 6.04
CA TRP A 286 -17.41 31.94 6.70
C TRP A 286 -17.22 30.79 5.71
N PHE A 287 -17.58 30.98 4.44
CA PHE A 287 -17.18 30.06 3.38
C PHE A 287 -15.69 30.15 3.10
N PHE A 288 -15.01 29.02 3.24
CA PHE A 288 -13.63 28.78 2.78
C PHE A 288 -12.55 29.77 3.29
N ASN A 289 -12.87 30.68 4.21
CA ASN A 289 -11.90 31.50 4.94
C ASN A 289 -11.15 30.66 5.97
N GLN A 290 -10.29 29.78 5.45
CA GLN A 290 -9.65 28.69 6.17
C GLN A 290 -8.14 28.80 6.08
N ASN A 291 -7.47 28.54 7.19
CA ASN A 291 -6.02 28.43 7.25
C ASN A 291 -5.56 27.03 6.75
N PRO A 292 -4.26 26.82 6.49
CA PRO A 292 -3.74 25.52 6.04
C PRO A 292 -4.07 24.34 6.98
N LEU A 293 -4.13 24.55 8.29
CA LEU A 293 -4.41 23.52 9.29
C LEU A 293 -5.89 23.08 9.24
N ASP A 294 -6.83 24.02 9.05
CA ASP A 294 -8.25 23.73 8.87
C ASP A 294 -8.49 22.82 7.64
N ILE A 295 -7.81 23.12 6.54
CA ILE A 295 -7.90 22.35 5.30
C ILE A 295 -7.30 20.95 5.47
N VAL A 296 -6.19 20.80 6.20
CA VAL A 296 -5.65 19.48 6.54
C VAL A 296 -6.57 18.71 7.48
N ASN A 297 -7.26 19.38 8.41
CA ASN A 297 -8.26 18.75 9.26
C ASN A 297 -9.42 18.19 8.43
N ARG A 298 -9.95 18.97 7.46
CA ARG A 298 -10.94 18.49 6.48
C ARG A 298 -10.39 17.32 5.65
N ALA A 299 -9.15 17.40 5.20
CA ALA A 299 -8.50 16.35 4.40
C ALA A 299 -8.45 15.00 5.13
N LEU A 300 -8.07 14.99 6.41
CA LEU A 300 -8.00 13.76 7.22
C LEU A 300 -9.38 13.10 7.47
N VAL A 301 -10.47 13.85 7.28
CA VAL A 301 -11.85 13.37 7.46
C VAL A 301 -12.41 12.73 6.18
N PHE A 302 -12.12 13.32 5.01
CA PHE A 302 -12.69 12.91 3.72
C PHE A 302 -11.75 12.07 2.84
N ALA A 303 -10.43 12.23 2.96
CA ALA A 303 -9.45 11.51 2.15
C ALA A 303 -9.21 10.09 2.67
N LYS A 304 -8.64 9.22 1.81
CA LYS A 304 -8.06 7.96 2.27
C LYS A 304 -6.88 8.22 3.22
N PRO A 305 -6.65 7.37 4.25
CA PRO A 305 -5.47 7.45 5.10
C PRO A 305 -4.19 7.58 4.29
N SER A 306 -3.39 8.60 4.59
CA SER A 306 -2.20 8.95 3.84
C SER A 306 -1.15 9.51 4.76
N GLU A 307 0.01 8.86 4.83
CA GLU A 307 1.18 9.32 5.58
C GLU A 307 1.45 10.80 5.28
N LYS A 308 1.53 11.17 3.99
CA LYS A 308 1.75 12.55 3.55
C LYS A 308 0.78 13.59 4.12
N LEU A 309 -0.48 13.24 4.39
CA LEU A 309 -1.44 14.17 5.03
C LEU A 309 -1.17 14.31 6.53
N TYR A 310 -0.82 13.23 7.21
CA TYR A 310 -0.43 13.28 8.62
C TYR A 310 0.91 14.01 8.78
N SER A 311 1.92 13.70 7.97
CA SER A 311 3.22 14.39 7.91
C SER A 311 3.03 15.90 7.67
N LEU A 312 2.14 16.29 6.74
CA LEU A 312 1.79 17.69 6.49
C LEU A 312 1.09 18.35 7.69
N LYS A 313 0.23 17.63 8.42
CA LYS A 313 -0.36 18.15 9.67
C LYS A 313 0.70 18.37 10.75
N MET A 314 1.64 17.43 10.87
CA MET A 314 2.74 17.54 11.83
C MET A 314 3.68 18.72 11.48
N GLU A 315 3.99 18.93 10.20
CA GLU A 315 4.74 20.08 9.69
C GLU A 315 4.05 21.42 10.02
N LEU A 316 2.73 21.51 9.80
CA LEU A 316 1.96 22.71 10.14
C LEU A 316 1.96 23.01 11.64
N LEU A 317 1.77 21.98 12.48
CA LEU A 317 1.81 22.10 13.94
C LEU A 317 3.22 22.33 14.52
N GLU A 318 4.27 22.04 13.75
CA GLU A 318 5.65 22.41 14.13
C GLU A 318 5.92 23.89 13.85
N ASN A 319 5.42 24.39 12.72
CA ASN A 319 5.58 25.80 12.34
C ASN A 319 4.67 26.75 13.13
N ASP A 320 3.46 26.31 13.53
CA ASP A 320 2.51 27.08 14.34
C ASP A 320 2.50 26.61 15.79
N ASN A 321 3.18 27.38 16.66
CA ASN A 321 3.13 27.27 18.13
C ASN A 321 3.29 25.82 18.65
N PHE A 322 4.42 25.19 18.30
CA PHE A 322 4.69 23.78 18.56
C PHE A 322 4.26 23.27 19.95
N SER A 323 3.41 22.25 19.93
CA SER A 323 2.95 21.52 21.10
C SER A 323 3.07 20.02 20.85
N ALA A 324 3.90 19.36 21.64
CA ALA A 324 4.05 17.91 21.55
C ALA A 324 2.78 17.13 21.95
N THR A 325 1.85 17.75 22.68
CA THR A 325 0.50 17.18 22.92
C THR A 325 -0.32 17.18 21.63
N SER A 326 -0.27 18.27 20.86
CA SER A 326 -0.91 18.35 19.55
C SER A 326 -0.28 17.34 18.59
N LEU A 327 1.06 17.26 18.54
CA LEU A 327 1.79 16.29 17.72
C LEU A 327 1.42 14.83 18.07
N LEU A 328 1.36 14.50 19.36
CA LEU A 328 0.91 13.19 19.84
C LEU A 328 -0.50 12.88 19.36
N SER A 329 -1.45 13.82 19.46
CA SER A 329 -2.84 13.59 19.04
C SER A 329 -2.96 13.23 17.55
N VAL A 330 -2.07 13.78 16.71
CA VAL A 330 -1.98 13.44 15.28
C VAL A 330 -1.46 12.01 15.10
N MET A 331 -0.47 11.59 15.89
CA MET A 331 0.05 10.23 15.82
C MET A 331 -0.94 9.18 16.36
N GLU A 332 -1.65 9.47 17.45
CA GLU A 332 -2.74 8.63 17.96
C GLU A 332 -3.94 8.56 16.99
N SER A 333 -4.17 9.60 16.18
CA SER A 333 -5.13 9.55 15.07
C SER A 333 -4.63 8.64 13.95
N ALA A 334 -3.37 8.76 13.53
CA ALA A 334 -2.79 7.93 12.48
C ALA A 334 -2.71 6.45 12.84
N LEU A 335 -2.36 6.10 14.09
CA LEU A 335 -2.34 4.72 14.58
C LEU A 335 -3.73 4.05 14.61
N ARG A 336 -4.81 4.83 14.57
CA ARG A 336 -6.19 4.36 14.43
C ARG A 336 -6.68 4.34 12.97
N ALA A 337 -5.90 4.85 12.02
CA ALA A 337 -6.25 4.88 10.62
C ALA A 337 -5.92 3.55 9.91
N ASP A 338 -6.79 3.15 8.98
CA ASP A 338 -6.66 1.88 8.25
C ASP A 338 -5.66 2.01 7.09
N PHE A 339 -4.36 1.88 7.40
CA PHE A 339 -3.28 1.85 6.41
C PHE A 339 -3.15 0.46 5.79
N SER A 340 -3.01 0.39 4.46
CA SER A 340 -2.92 -0.88 3.72
C SER A 340 -1.58 -1.62 3.86
N SER A 341 -0.54 -0.97 4.39
CA SER A 341 0.79 -1.54 4.59
C SER A 341 1.50 -0.86 5.78
N PRO A 342 2.58 -1.46 6.34
CA PRO A 342 3.33 -0.87 7.46
C PRO A 342 4.22 0.32 7.07
N ASP A 343 4.61 0.46 5.80
CA ASP A 343 5.60 1.48 5.38
C ASP A 343 5.11 2.92 5.61
N PRO A 344 3.86 3.32 5.27
CA PRO A 344 3.34 4.65 5.56
C PRO A 344 3.38 5.01 7.06
N ILE A 345 2.99 4.09 7.94
CA ILE A 345 3.01 4.35 9.39
C ILE A 345 4.43 4.31 9.97
N THR A 346 5.34 3.54 9.36
CA THR A 346 6.79 3.54 9.69
C THR A 346 7.43 4.89 9.34
N ASN A 347 7.14 5.43 8.14
CA ASN A 347 7.59 6.76 7.72
C ASN A 347 7.02 7.87 8.61
N LEU A 348 5.75 7.74 9.04
CA LEU A 348 5.15 8.72 9.95
C LEU A 348 5.77 8.67 11.37
N TRP A 349 6.13 7.48 11.87
CA TRP A 349 6.94 7.37 13.08
C TRP A 349 8.30 8.08 12.92
N ILE A 350 8.95 7.94 11.77
CA ILE A 350 10.23 8.61 11.47
C ILE A 350 10.07 10.14 11.50
N GLU A 351 9.02 10.71 10.90
CA GLU A 351 8.78 12.16 10.96
C GLU A 351 8.46 12.61 12.40
N TYR A 352 7.57 11.91 13.10
CA TYR A 352 7.24 12.17 14.51
C TYR A 352 8.49 12.19 15.41
N LEU A 353 9.35 11.18 15.27
CA LEU A 353 10.61 11.06 16.02
C LEU A 353 11.61 12.15 15.64
N THR A 354 11.63 12.58 14.37
CA THR A 354 12.50 13.65 13.89
C THR A 354 12.05 15.01 14.43
N ILE A 355 10.74 15.31 14.45
CA ILE A 355 10.18 16.49 15.10
C ILE A 355 10.50 16.48 16.60
N LEU A 356 10.23 15.38 17.32
CA LEU A 356 10.60 15.27 18.74
C LEU A 356 12.10 15.50 18.96
N ARG A 357 12.97 15.02 18.07
CA ARG A 357 14.42 15.23 18.10
C ARG A 357 14.84 16.68 17.81
N ARG A 358 14.05 17.47 17.07
CA ARG A 358 14.28 18.91 16.86
C ARG A 358 13.98 19.74 18.12
N HIS A 359 12.96 19.35 18.90
CA HIS A 359 12.49 20.11 20.08
C HIS A 359 12.97 19.57 21.43
N ALA A 360 13.57 18.37 21.49
CA ALA A 360 14.12 17.82 22.73
C ALA A 360 15.47 18.45 23.11
N ASP A 361 15.65 18.80 24.39
CA ASP A 361 16.96 19.18 24.93
C ASP A 361 17.87 17.95 25.10
N LEU A 362 18.65 17.67 24.06
CA LEU A 362 19.60 16.56 24.01
C LEU A 362 20.88 16.80 24.84
N GLN A 363 21.07 17.98 25.43
CA GLN A 363 22.18 18.20 26.38
C GLN A 363 21.91 17.48 27.71
N THR A 364 20.63 17.40 28.11
CA THR A 364 20.20 16.65 29.30
C THR A 364 20.12 15.15 29.04
N GLU A 365 20.46 14.35 30.06
CA GLU A 365 20.27 12.89 30.00
C GLU A 365 18.78 12.53 29.95
N GLU A 366 17.92 13.28 30.66
CA GLU A 366 16.47 13.11 30.62
C GLU A 366 15.89 13.31 29.21
N GLY A 367 16.33 14.33 28.47
CA GLY A 367 15.87 14.59 27.10
C GLY A 367 16.28 13.48 26.14
N ARG A 368 17.54 13.01 26.23
CA ARG A 368 18.03 11.85 25.47
C ARG A 368 17.22 10.58 25.77
N ASP A 369 16.93 10.32 27.04
CA ASP A 369 16.19 9.13 27.48
C ASP A 369 14.71 9.13 27.09
N VAL A 370 14.04 10.29 27.05
CA VAL A 370 12.65 10.31 26.52
C VAL A 370 12.64 10.11 25.01
N LEU A 371 13.64 10.61 24.27
CA LEU A 371 13.74 10.32 22.83
C LEU A 371 13.97 8.82 22.58
N ARG A 372 14.88 8.17 23.34
CA ARG A 372 15.07 6.70 23.33
C ARG A 372 13.78 5.93 23.61
N ARG A 373 13.02 6.31 24.64
CA ARG A 373 11.72 5.68 24.95
C ARG A 373 10.69 5.84 23.83
N ASN A 374 10.74 6.93 23.07
CA ASN A 374 9.86 7.10 21.91
C ASN A 374 10.27 6.18 20.74
N PHE A 375 11.56 5.92 20.52
CA PHE A 375 12.00 4.87 19.58
C PHE A 375 11.54 3.47 20.03
N GLU A 376 11.63 3.16 21.32
CA GLU A 376 11.12 1.91 21.91
C GLU A 376 9.61 1.77 21.70
N ASN A 377 8.84 2.82 21.98
CA ASN A 377 7.39 2.87 21.77
C ASN A 377 7.00 2.68 20.29
N ALA A 378 7.74 3.30 19.36
CA ALA A 378 7.52 3.16 17.92
C ALA A 378 7.69 1.69 17.49
N TRP A 379 8.77 1.05 17.97
CA TRP A 379 9.04 -0.35 17.71
C TRP A 379 7.96 -1.29 18.30
N GLU A 380 7.58 -1.09 19.57
CA GLU A 380 6.52 -1.86 20.22
C GLU A 380 5.16 -1.70 19.51
N SER A 381 4.82 -0.47 19.10
CA SER A 381 3.58 -0.16 18.39
C SER A 381 3.48 -0.88 17.04
N LEU A 382 4.51 -0.75 16.20
CA LEU A 382 4.55 -1.40 14.90
C LEU A 382 4.60 -2.93 15.03
N SER A 383 5.42 -3.45 15.93
CA SER A 383 5.52 -4.90 16.20
C SER A 383 4.18 -5.49 16.66
N LYS A 384 3.40 -4.75 17.45
CA LYS A 384 2.07 -5.17 17.93
C LYS A 384 1.03 -5.23 16.80
N GLN A 385 1.07 -4.29 15.86
CA GLN A 385 0.08 -4.19 14.78
C GLN A 385 0.46 -5.08 13.57
N TRP A 386 1.73 -5.14 13.21
CA TRP A 386 2.23 -5.74 11.96
C TRP A 386 3.12 -6.97 12.16
N GLY A 387 3.55 -7.27 13.39
CA GLY A 387 4.41 -8.42 13.69
C GLY A 387 5.70 -8.40 12.88
N ASN A 388 6.01 -9.49 12.19
CA ASN A 388 7.21 -9.62 11.35
C ASN A 388 7.21 -8.72 10.09
N LEU A 389 6.11 -8.03 9.79
CA LEU A 389 6.04 -7.05 8.70
C LEU A 389 6.40 -5.63 9.17
N ALA A 390 6.53 -5.40 10.48
CA ALA A 390 6.97 -4.12 11.04
C ALA A 390 8.39 -3.78 10.55
N ASP A 391 8.54 -2.58 9.97
CA ASP A 391 9.82 -1.98 9.57
C ASP A 391 10.84 -2.99 8.96
N GLN A 392 10.49 -3.57 7.81
CA GLN A 392 11.22 -4.69 7.21
C GLN A 392 12.69 -4.37 6.84
N ASN A 393 13.03 -3.10 6.68
CA ASN A 393 14.39 -2.62 6.41
C ASN A 393 15.08 -2.03 7.65
N GLY A 394 14.39 -1.92 8.79
CA GLY A 394 14.92 -1.37 10.04
C GLY A 394 15.18 0.14 9.97
N GLU A 395 14.41 0.92 9.21
CA GLU A 395 14.62 2.37 9.03
C GLU A 395 14.53 3.15 10.35
N ILE A 396 13.65 2.77 11.27
CA ILE A 396 13.57 3.37 12.61
C ILE A 396 14.83 3.04 13.42
N LEU A 397 15.34 1.80 13.29
CA LEU A 397 16.58 1.36 13.94
C LEU A 397 17.82 2.01 13.31
N LYS A 398 17.84 2.30 12.01
CA LYS A 398 18.91 3.08 11.35
C LYS A 398 18.94 4.52 11.84
N LEU A 399 17.78 5.17 11.93
CA LEU A 399 17.67 6.51 12.50
C LEU A 399 18.17 6.50 13.95
N TRP A 400 17.63 5.64 14.80
CA TRP A 400 18.04 5.55 16.21
C TRP A 400 19.52 5.23 16.36
N GLY A 401 20.02 4.21 15.66
CA GLY A 401 21.42 3.80 15.71
C GLY A 401 22.36 4.93 15.26
N THR A 402 21.98 5.72 14.26
CA THR A 402 22.70 6.93 13.85
C THR A 402 22.72 7.98 14.95
N LEU A 403 21.58 8.27 15.58
CA LEU A 403 21.49 9.24 16.67
C LEU A 403 22.34 8.84 17.89
N GLU A 404 22.48 7.56 18.18
CA GLU A 404 23.35 7.06 19.26
C GLU A 404 24.85 7.26 18.95
N TYR A 405 25.27 7.31 17.68
CA TYR A 405 26.63 7.74 17.30
C TYR A 405 26.82 9.27 17.34
N THR A 406 25.76 10.06 17.11
CA THR A 406 25.83 11.54 17.04
C THR A 406 25.39 12.23 18.33
N ASP A 407 24.08 12.35 18.55
CA ASP A 407 23.46 13.31 19.48
C ASP A 407 23.03 12.68 20.82
N LEU A 408 22.73 11.37 20.83
CA LEU A 408 22.39 10.61 22.03
C LEU A 408 23.63 10.05 22.75
N GLY A 409 24.75 9.90 22.02
CA GLY A 409 26.09 9.73 22.59
C GLY A 409 26.52 8.33 23.04
N ASP A 410 25.67 7.30 22.94
CA ASP A 410 26.04 5.92 23.24
C ASP A 410 26.42 5.12 21.98
N ALA A 411 27.68 5.27 21.55
CA ALA A 411 28.20 4.55 20.39
C ALA A 411 28.18 3.00 20.56
N ALA A 412 28.10 2.46 21.78
CA ALA A 412 27.98 1.03 21.99
C ALA A 412 26.54 0.54 21.72
N LYS A 413 25.53 1.30 22.17
CA LYS A 413 24.13 1.07 21.81
C LYS A 413 23.87 1.31 20.32
N GLY A 414 24.42 2.38 19.74
CA GLY A 414 24.34 2.64 18.30
C GLY A 414 24.88 1.47 17.48
N LYS A 415 26.02 0.90 17.89
CA LYS A 415 26.58 -0.30 17.29
C LYS A 415 25.70 -1.54 17.45
N ALA A 416 25.04 -1.73 18.59
CA ALA A 416 24.12 -2.83 18.80
C ALA A 416 22.93 -2.73 17.83
N LEU A 417 22.26 -1.57 17.80
CA LEU A 417 21.14 -1.26 16.90
C LEU A 417 21.51 -1.46 15.43
N TRP A 418 22.69 -1.02 14.99
CA TRP A 418 23.14 -1.27 13.63
C TRP A 418 23.45 -2.75 13.34
N ASN A 419 23.95 -3.53 14.30
CA ASN A 419 24.07 -4.98 14.09
C ASN A 419 22.69 -5.65 13.97
N ASP A 420 21.68 -5.15 14.71
CA ASP A 420 20.29 -5.60 14.57
C ASP A 420 19.76 -5.24 13.19
N VAL A 421 19.93 -4.00 12.70
CA VAL A 421 19.58 -3.58 11.30
C VAL A 421 20.15 -4.55 10.26
N MET A 422 21.40 -5.00 10.42
CA MET A 422 22.01 -5.95 9.48
C MET A 422 21.39 -7.36 9.52
N SER A 423 20.58 -7.68 10.54
CA SER A 423 19.81 -8.94 10.61
C SER A 423 18.44 -8.86 9.92
N PHE A 424 17.96 -7.67 9.57
CA PHE A 424 16.67 -7.48 8.89
C PHE A 424 16.78 -7.74 7.37
N GLY A 425 15.83 -8.51 6.85
CA GLY A 425 15.64 -8.75 5.42
C GLY A 425 16.93 -9.07 4.68
N GLU A 426 17.20 -8.29 3.64
CA GLU A 426 18.38 -8.40 2.79
C GLU A 426 19.45 -7.33 3.13
N ASN A 427 19.34 -6.62 4.26
CA ASN A 427 20.24 -5.51 4.58
C ASN A 427 21.73 -5.94 4.61
N SER A 428 22.01 -7.16 5.07
CA SER A 428 23.38 -7.70 5.06
C SER A 428 23.94 -8.03 3.66
N MET A 429 23.08 -8.09 2.64
CA MET A 429 23.45 -8.24 1.23
C MET A 429 23.60 -6.87 0.52
N ARG A 430 23.09 -5.78 1.08
CA ARG A 430 23.14 -4.45 0.44
C ARG A 430 24.44 -3.71 0.79
N SER A 431 25.27 -3.42 -0.22
CA SER A 431 26.52 -2.63 0.01
C SER A 431 26.25 -1.26 0.62
N VAL A 432 25.12 -0.61 0.27
CA VAL A 432 24.77 0.72 0.79
C VAL A 432 24.58 0.70 2.32
N THR A 433 23.82 -0.27 2.85
CA THR A 433 23.58 -0.39 4.30
C THR A 433 24.85 -0.70 5.08
N TRP A 434 25.77 -1.49 4.50
CA TRP A 434 27.11 -1.67 5.06
C TRP A 434 27.90 -0.35 5.10
N LEU A 435 27.86 0.45 4.04
CA LEU A 435 28.57 1.72 3.96
C LEU A 435 28.03 2.75 4.96
N GLU A 436 26.72 2.79 5.18
CA GLU A 436 26.09 3.60 6.24
C GLU A 436 26.62 3.21 7.63
N PHE A 437 26.54 1.93 8.01
CA PHE A 437 27.05 1.46 9.30
C PHE A 437 28.55 1.72 9.48
N ILE A 438 29.34 1.44 8.43
CA ILE A 438 30.79 1.67 8.42
C ILE A 438 31.13 3.16 8.55
N HIS A 439 30.34 4.05 7.95
CA HIS A 439 30.49 5.49 8.09
C HIS A 439 30.29 5.93 9.55
N GLN A 440 29.20 5.50 10.20
CA GLN A 440 28.91 5.85 11.60
C GLN A 440 30.00 5.34 12.56
N GLU A 441 30.35 4.04 12.49
CA GLU A 441 31.43 3.48 13.30
C GLU A 441 32.78 4.15 13.00
N GLY A 442 33.03 4.53 11.74
CA GLY A 442 34.29 5.13 11.29
C GLY A 442 34.57 6.52 11.87
N GLN A 443 33.54 7.33 12.12
CA GLN A 443 33.69 8.66 12.72
C GLN A 443 34.26 8.61 14.15
N LYS A 444 33.91 7.56 14.93
CA LYS A 444 34.33 7.40 16.34
C LYS A 444 35.45 6.36 16.51
N ASN A 445 35.46 5.32 15.66
CA ASN A 445 36.29 4.13 15.81
C ASN A 445 36.77 3.59 14.43
N PRO A 446 37.84 4.17 13.84
CA PRO A 446 38.41 3.67 12.59
C PRO A 446 38.84 2.20 12.63
N ALA A 447 39.28 1.69 13.79
CA ALA A 447 39.60 0.28 13.95
C ALA A 447 38.36 -0.64 13.89
N GLY A 448 37.21 -0.13 14.32
CA GLY A 448 35.90 -0.75 14.16
C GLY A 448 35.44 -0.78 12.70
N ALA A 449 35.48 0.37 12.01
CA ALA A 449 35.16 0.47 10.58
C ALA A 449 35.99 -0.51 9.73
N ARG A 450 37.30 -0.63 9.99
CA ARG A 450 38.17 -1.62 9.35
C ARG A 450 37.70 -3.07 9.53
N LYS A 451 37.19 -3.43 10.72
CA LYS A 451 36.62 -4.76 10.99
C LYS A 451 35.30 -4.96 10.24
N LEU A 452 34.47 -3.93 10.16
CA LEU A 452 33.20 -3.95 9.42
C LEU A 452 33.44 -4.10 7.90
N PHE A 453 34.35 -3.33 7.29
CA PHE A 453 34.75 -3.54 5.89
C PHE A 453 35.21 -4.99 5.61
N LYS A 454 36.08 -5.55 6.46
CA LYS A 454 36.55 -6.94 6.36
C LYS A 454 35.45 -8.00 6.52
N LYS A 455 34.34 -7.67 7.19
CA LYS A 455 33.14 -8.52 7.32
C LYS A 455 32.23 -8.36 6.10
N ALA A 456 31.91 -7.11 5.74
CA ALA A 456 31.02 -6.72 4.67
C ALA A 456 31.41 -7.29 3.31
N ILE A 457 32.68 -7.15 2.92
CA ILE A 457 33.18 -7.59 1.59
C ILE A 457 33.16 -9.13 1.44
N LYS A 458 33.00 -9.86 2.54
CA LYS A 458 32.93 -11.33 2.58
C LYS A 458 31.51 -11.88 2.70
N MET A 459 30.49 -11.00 2.74
CA MET A 459 29.10 -11.45 2.75
C MET A 459 28.77 -12.11 1.39
N PRO A 460 28.10 -13.27 1.38
CA PRO A 460 27.62 -13.86 0.15
C PRO A 460 26.55 -12.98 -0.50
N GLU A 461 26.47 -13.03 -1.83
CA GLU A 461 25.40 -12.38 -2.61
C GLU A 461 25.28 -10.86 -2.38
N LEU A 462 26.41 -10.21 -2.07
CA LEU A 462 26.48 -8.76 -1.87
C LEU A 462 26.16 -8.00 -3.18
N THR A 463 25.23 -7.04 -3.12
CA THR A 463 24.92 -6.14 -4.24
C THR A 463 26.06 -5.16 -4.47
N ASP A 464 26.48 -4.96 -5.72
CA ASP A 464 27.47 -3.95 -6.12
C ASP A 464 28.76 -3.92 -5.28
N PRO A 465 29.48 -5.06 -5.14
CA PRO A 465 30.68 -5.16 -4.29
C PRO A 465 31.79 -4.18 -4.70
N GLU A 466 31.78 -3.70 -5.94
CA GLU A 466 32.69 -2.68 -6.47
C GLU A 466 32.63 -1.37 -5.65
N ILE A 467 31.43 -0.95 -5.21
CA ILE A 467 31.22 0.28 -4.44
C ILE A 467 31.89 0.14 -3.06
N LEU A 468 31.65 -1.00 -2.38
CA LEU A 468 32.21 -1.31 -1.08
C LEU A 468 33.75 -1.47 -1.12
N ALA A 469 34.26 -2.17 -2.13
CA ALA A 469 35.69 -2.34 -2.37
C ALA A 469 36.39 -0.98 -2.59
N ALA A 470 35.84 -0.13 -3.46
CA ALA A 470 36.39 1.20 -3.72
C ALA A 470 36.34 2.09 -2.47
N ALA A 471 35.29 1.99 -1.65
CA ALA A 471 35.19 2.70 -0.38
C ALA A 471 36.23 2.22 0.64
N TRP A 472 36.46 0.91 0.76
CA TRP A 472 37.46 0.37 1.68
C TRP A 472 38.89 0.79 1.29
N VAL A 473 39.22 0.74 0.00
CA VAL A 473 40.52 1.22 -0.51
C VAL A 473 40.71 2.72 -0.24
N ARG A 474 39.66 3.55 -0.36
CA ARG A 474 39.72 4.97 0.05
C ARG A 474 39.95 5.13 1.55
N PHE A 475 39.26 4.34 2.38
CA PHE A 475 39.42 4.36 3.83
C PHE A 475 40.85 3.99 4.27
N GLU A 476 41.44 2.91 3.73
CA GLU A 476 42.81 2.50 4.09
C GLU A 476 43.89 3.46 3.56
N ARG A 477 43.61 4.25 2.50
CA ARG A 477 44.51 5.33 2.06
C ARG A 477 44.59 6.49 3.05
N ILE A 478 43.54 6.72 3.84
CA ILE A 478 43.46 7.82 4.81
C ILE A 478 43.86 7.36 6.22
N HIS A 479 43.42 6.16 6.63
CA HIS A 479 43.54 5.67 8.01
C HIS A 479 44.36 4.38 8.16
N GLY A 480 44.94 3.86 7.09
CA GLY A 480 45.66 2.58 7.05
C GLY A 480 47.18 2.71 7.01
N SER A 481 47.86 1.63 7.42
CA SER A 481 49.27 1.45 7.09
C SER A 481 49.41 0.96 5.64
N ARG A 482 50.60 1.13 5.05
CA ARG A 482 50.92 0.64 3.69
C ARG A 482 50.60 -0.86 3.51
N GLU A 483 50.85 -1.66 4.54
CA GLU A 483 50.55 -3.10 4.55
C GLU A 483 49.04 -3.38 4.54
N ASN A 484 48.26 -2.66 5.35
CA ASN A 484 46.80 -2.79 5.36
C ASN A 484 46.18 -2.35 4.02
N LEU A 485 46.71 -1.28 3.40
CA LEU A 485 46.29 -0.84 2.08
C LEU A 485 46.61 -1.89 1.01
N GLN A 486 47.83 -2.44 0.99
CA GLN A 486 48.21 -3.50 0.05
C GLN A 486 47.32 -4.75 0.21
N TYR A 487 47.08 -5.19 1.44
CA TYR A 487 46.19 -6.31 1.75
C TYR A 487 44.75 -6.04 1.28
N CYS A 488 44.23 -4.84 1.53
CA CYS A 488 42.90 -4.42 1.09
C CYS A 488 42.78 -4.46 -0.44
N GLN A 489 43.75 -3.89 -1.17
CA GLN A 489 43.76 -3.88 -2.64
C GLN A 489 43.73 -5.30 -3.21
N THR A 490 44.66 -6.17 -2.79
CA THR A 490 44.74 -7.54 -3.31
C THR A 490 43.48 -8.36 -3.01
N LEU A 491 42.90 -8.24 -1.81
CA LEU A 491 41.66 -8.94 -1.46
C LEU A 491 40.45 -8.40 -2.24
N CYS A 492 40.37 -7.09 -2.44
CA CYS A 492 39.32 -6.49 -3.26
C CYS A 492 39.42 -6.94 -4.72
N GLU A 493 40.62 -6.93 -5.31
CA GLU A 493 40.86 -7.38 -6.68
C GLU A 493 40.41 -8.84 -6.88
N GLU A 494 40.74 -9.75 -5.95
CA GLU A 494 40.31 -11.15 -5.97
C GLU A 494 38.77 -11.29 -5.94
N ILE A 495 38.11 -10.58 -5.02
CA ILE A 495 36.65 -10.66 -4.85
C ILE A 495 35.91 -10.09 -6.07
N LEU A 496 36.35 -8.93 -6.58
CA LEU A 496 35.73 -8.32 -7.75
C LEU A 496 35.95 -9.15 -9.02
N GLU A 497 37.11 -9.80 -9.16
CA GLU A 497 37.37 -10.68 -10.29
C GLU A 497 36.49 -11.94 -10.27
N ASN A 498 36.21 -12.50 -9.08
CA ASN A 498 35.25 -13.58 -8.92
C ASN A 498 33.81 -13.13 -9.20
N TYR A 499 33.43 -11.93 -8.74
CA TYR A 499 32.11 -11.34 -9.02
C TYR A 499 31.88 -11.09 -10.52
N ARG A 500 32.85 -10.48 -11.22
CA ARG A 500 32.78 -10.27 -12.69
C ARG A 500 32.57 -11.59 -13.45
N LYS A 501 33.26 -12.66 -13.05
CA LYS A 501 33.09 -14.00 -13.63
C LYS A 501 31.69 -14.58 -13.38
N GLN A 502 31.09 -14.34 -12.21
CA GLN A 502 29.72 -14.76 -11.91
C GLN A 502 28.71 -14.01 -12.79
N VAL A 503 28.80 -12.67 -12.83
CA VAL A 503 27.94 -11.81 -13.65
C VAL A 503 28.05 -12.16 -15.15
N GLU A 504 29.27 -12.41 -15.66
CA GLU A 504 29.46 -12.89 -17.04
C GLU A 504 28.77 -14.25 -17.29
N GLN A 505 28.88 -15.20 -16.36
CA GLN A 505 28.22 -16.50 -16.50
C GLN A 505 26.69 -16.37 -16.46
N GLU A 506 26.15 -15.49 -15.63
CA GLU A 506 24.71 -15.22 -15.54
C GLU A 506 24.19 -14.53 -16.79
N ASN A 507 24.89 -13.51 -17.29
CA ASN A 507 24.57 -12.85 -18.56
C ASN A 507 24.63 -13.84 -19.75
N ARG A 508 25.60 -14.76 -19.78
CA ARG A 508 25.67 -15.84 -20.79
C ARG A 508 24.49 -16.83 -20.66
N LYS A 509 24.06 -17.17 -19.43
CA LYS A 509 22.88 -18.02 -19.17
C LYS A 509 21.59 -17.31 -19.59
N ALA A 510 21.44 -16.02 -19.26
CA ALA A 510 20.30 -15.19 -19.62
C ALA A 510 20.18 -15.07 -21.16
N ALA A 511 21.25 -14.69 -21.86
CA ALA A 511 21.28 -14.61 -23.32
C ALA A 511 21.01 -15.97 -24.00
N SER A 512 21.41 -17.09 -23.38
CA SER A 512 21.07 -18.44 -23.85
C SER A 512 19.59 -18.78 -23.64
N MET A 513 18.99 -18.37 -22.52
CA MET A 513 17.54 -18.49 -22.27
C MET A 513 16.71 -17.58 -23.18
N GLU A 514 17.17 -16.35 -23.44
CA GLU A 514 16.53 -15.46 -24.42
C GLU A 514 16.56 -16.06 -25.83
N LYS A 515 17.70 -16.59 -26.29
CA LYS A 515 17.78 -17.30 -27.58
C LYS A 515 16.88 -18.53 -27.64
N LYS A 516 16.73 -19.28 -26.54
CA LYS A 516 15.76 -20.40 -26.47
C LYS A 516 14.30 -19.90 -26.47
N ASN A 517 14.02 -18.76 -25.83
CA ASN A 517 12.68 -18.17 -25.80
C ASN A 517 12.32 -17.49 -27.13
N SER A 518 13.26 -16.86 -27.84
CA SER A 518 13.04 -16.37 -29.20
C SER A 518 12.78 -17.53 -30.15
N PHE A 519 13.61 -18.58 -30.11
CA PHE A 519 13.40 -19.79 -30.92
C PHE A 519 12.03 -20.45 -30.63
N LYS A 520 11.58 -20.49 -29.37
CA LYS A 520 10.21 -20.94 -29.02
C LYS A 520 9.10 -20.02 -29.53
N ARG A 521 9.31 -18.69 -29.60
CA ARG A 521 8.36 -17.74 -30.20
C ARG A 521 8.30 -17.89 -31.72
N ASP A 522 9.45 -18.00 -32.37
CA ASP A 522 9.58 -18.16 -33.82
C ASP A 522 8.96 -19.49 -34.31
N VAL A 523 9.15 -20.58 -33.55
CA VAL A 523 8.51 -21.89 -33.82
C VAL A 523 6.99 -21.84 -33.58
N LYS A 524 6.50 -21.06 -32.60
CA LYS A 524 5.06 -20.92 -32.33
C LYS A 524 4.31 -20.00 -33.32
N ASN A 525 4.99 -19.18 -34.11
CA ASN A 525 4.32 -18.32 -35.09
C ASN A 525 5.07 -18.19 -36.44
N PRO A 526 5.00 -19.21 -37.32
CA PRO A 526 5.74 -19.24 -38.59
C PRO A 526 5.40 -18.13 -39.59
N LYS A 527 4.32 -17.37 -39.36
CA LYS A 527 3.74 -16.45 -40.37
C LYS A 527 4.48 -15.11 -40.53
N ASN A 528 5.38 -14.73 -39.63
CA ASN A 528 6.10 -13.44 -39.72
C ASN A 528 7.48 -13.49 -40.40
N LEU A 529 8.01 -14.67 -40.75
CA LEU A 529 9.34 -14.82 -41.38
C LEU A 529 9.39 -14.39 -42.87
N LYS A 530 8.27 -13.97 -43.48
CA LYS A 530 8.21 -13.52 -44.89
C LYS A 530 7.96 -12.01 -45.09
N ARG A 531 7.94 -11.20 -44.03
CA ARG A 531 7.54 -9.78 -44.13
C ARG A 531 8.60 -8.76 -43.68
N LYS A 532 9.88 -9.17 -43.63
CA LYS A 532 11.02 -8.31 -43.22
C LYS A 532 12.17 -8.28 -44.23
N SER A 533 11.84 -8.41 -45.53
CA SER A 533 12.81 -8.47 -46.64
C SER A 533 12.42 -7.61 -47.87
N ARG A 534 11.51 -6.64 -47.69
CA ARG A 534 11.27 -5.53 -48.62
C ARG A 534 11.06 -4.25 -47.79
N GLU A 535 11.50 -3.13 -48.36
CA GLU A 535 11.63 -1.80 -47.72
C GLU A 535 12.74 -1.75 -46.65
N GLY A 536 13.85 -1.04 -46.85
CA GLY A 536 14.31 -0.36 -48.06
C GLY A 536 15.78 0.09 -47.91
N ALA A 537 16.55 0.08 -49.00
CA ALA A 537 17.93 0.59 -49.02
C ALA A 537 18.36 0.97 -50.45
N ALA A 538 18.17 2.25 -50.79
CA ALA A 538 18.85 2.93 -51.88
C ALA A 538 19.05 4.40 -51.47
N ALA A 539 20.18 5.06 -51.74
CA ALA A 539 21.53 4.59 -52.06
C ALA A 539 22.49 5.78 -51.93
N THR A 540 23.71 5.56 -51.45
CA THR A 540 24.92 6.28 -51.92
C THR A 540 26.17 5.48 -51.54
N LYS A 541 27.13 5.39 -52.46
CA LYS A 541 28.44 4.77 -52.29
C LYS A 541 29.52 5.80 -52.59
N ASP A 542 30.60 5.77 -51.83
CA ASP A 542 32.00 5.68 -52.30
C ASP A 542 32.94 5.76 -51.07
N SER A 543 34.13 5.15 -51.02
CA SER A 543 34.87 4.38 -52.03
C SER A 543 35.74 3.27 -51.38
N THR A 544 36.22 2.34 -52.22
CA THR A 544 36.96 1.09 -51.95
C THR A 544 38.50 1.24 -52.19
N PRO A 545 39.34 0.17 -52.27
CA PRO A 545 39.54 -1.01 -51.40
C PRO A 545 41.05 -1.38 -51.19
N GLN A 546 41.33 -2.41 -50.38
CA GLN A 546 42.31 -3.51 -50.61
C GLN A 546 42.29 -4.45 -49.38
N LYS A 547 42.47 -5.77 -49.37
CA LYS A 547 42.51 -6.92 -50.30
C LYS A 547 43.00 -8.10 -49.41
N MET A 548 42.30 -9.24 -49.41
CA MET A 548 42.81 -10.65 -49.46
C MET A 548 43.88 -11.11 -48.43
N GLN A 549 43.93 -12.33 -47.90
CA GLN A 549 43.35 -13.66 -48.21
C GLN A 549 43.22 -14.44 -46.87
N LYS A 550 42.80 -15.71 -46.70
CA LYS A 550 42.41 -16.85 -47.55
C LYS A 550 41.40 -17.72 -46.75
N LEU A 551 40.74 -18.71 -47.36
CA LEU A 551 40.10 -19.85 -46.69
C LEU A 551 40.94 -21.12 -46.90
N GLU A 552 40.98 -22.03 -45.92
CA GLU A 552 41.20 -23.47 -46.14
C GLU A 552 40.59 -24.29 -44.98
N LYS A 553 40.40 -25.60 -45.18
CA LYS A 553 39.41 -26.43 -44.47
C LYS A 553 39.98 -27.83 -44.15
N LEU A 554 39.59 -28.43 -43.02
CA LEU A 554 39.71 -29.87 -42.64
C LEU A 554 41.18 -30.36 -42.44
N GLU A 555 41.58 -31.17 -41.46
CA GLU A 555 41.01 -32.44 -40.92
C GLU A 555 41.40 -32.69 -39.42
N LYS A 556 40.91 -33.80 -38.83
CA LYS A 556 41.27 -34.32 -37.49
C LYS A 556 42.44 -35.33 -37.55
N PRO A 557 43.21 -35.46 -36.46
CA PRO A 557 43.54 -36.78 -35.89
C PRO A 557 43.30 -36.84 -34.35
N PRO A 558 43.49 -37.99 -33.67
CA PRO A 558 42.58 -38.41 -32.59
C PRO A 558 43.13 -38.34 -31.15
N GLU A 559 42.21 -38.48 -30.19
CA GLU A 559 42.50 -38.82 -28.78
C GLU A 559 43.03 -40.27 -28.68
N ASN A 560 43.92 -40.51 -27.71
CA ASN A 560 44.22 -41.85 -27.21
C ASN A 560 44.45 -41.78 -25.69
N ASP A 561 43.67 -42.54 -24.93
CA ASP A 561 43.72 -42.62 -23.47
C ASP A 561 44.85 -43.50 -22.94
N GLN A 562 45.35 -43.17 -21.74
CA GLN A 562 45.91 -44.07 -20.70
C GLN A 562 46.51 -43.22 -19.54
N GLU A 563 46.41 -43.51 -18.24
CA GLU A 563 45.55 -44.40 -17.44
C GLU A 563 45.73 -44.05 -15.92
N ILE A 564 44.63 -44.03 -15.12
CA ILE A 564 44.40 -44.76 -13.82
C ILE A 564 45.40 -44.55 -12.61
N PRO A 565 45.09 -44.75 -11.28
CA PRO A 565 43.94 -45.43 -10.62
C PRO A 565 43.24 -44.76 -9.40
N THR A 566 42.07 -45.31 -9.04
CA THR A 566 41.60 -45.82 -7.70
C THR A 566 40.10 -45.54 -7.48
N SER A 567 39.27 -46.40 -6.87
CA SER A 567 39.35 -47.85 -6.54
C SER A 567 37.90 -48.41 -6.44
N SER A 568 37.72 -49.72 -6.58
CA SER A 568 36.42 -50.37 -6.85
C SER A 568 35.56 -50.75 -5.64
N SER A 569 34.23 -50.71 -5.79
CA SER A 569 33.32 -51.65 -5.12
C SER A 569 32.12 -52.00 -6.02
N SER A 570 31.65 -53.25 -5.92
CA SER A 570 30.83 -53.92 -6.92
C SER A 570 29.32 -53.70 -6.78
N SER A 571 28.67 -53.25 -7.86
CA SER A 571 27.27 -53.53 -8.17
C SER A 571 27.16 -53.80 -9.69
N SER A 572 26.22 -54.65 -10.09
CA SER A 572 25.98 -55.03 -11.49
C SER A 572 25.92 -53.81 -12.42
N LYS A 573 26.70 -53.83 -13.51
CA LYS A 573 26.64 -52.78 -14.53
C LYS A 573 25.29 -52.87 -15.24
N ARG A 574 24.42 -51.88 -15.03
CA ARG A 574 23.19 -51.72 -15.82
C ARG A 574 23.55 -51.55 -17.30
N ASP A 575 22.80 -52.21 -18.18
CA ASP A 575 22.93 -52.09 -19.62
C ASP A 575 22.12 -50.86 -20.11
N PRO A 576 22.76 -49.79 -20.61
CA PRO A 576 22.06 -48.59 -21.06
C PRO A 576 21.15 -48.85 -22.26
N ALA A 577 21.27 -49.99 -22.95
CA ALA A 577 20.40 -50.36 -24.07
C ALA A 577 18.94 -50.65 -23.64
N LYS A 578 18.67 -50.86 -22.34
CA LYS A 578 17.36 -51.27 -21.80
C LYS A 578 16.65 -50.23 -20.95
N ASP A 579 17.13 -48.98 -20.95
CA ASP A 579 16.53 -47.90 -20.16
C ASP A 579 15.04 -47.65 -20.50
N ASN A 580 14.62 -47.89 -21.74
CA ASN A 580 13.22 -47.75 -22.19
C ASN A 580 12.27 -48.86 -21.70
N VAL A 581 12.79 -49.97 -21.17
CA VAL A 581 11.99 -51.04 -20.52
C VAL A 581 12.20 -51.07 -19.00
N THR A 582 12.83 -50.03 -18.43
CA THR A 582 13.16 -49.96 -17.00
C THR A 582 12.41 -48.82 -16.32
N ILE A 583 11.79 -49.10 -15.18
CA ILE A 583 11.17 -48.09 -14.29
C ILE A 583 12.05 -47.80 -13.06
N PHE A 584 12.00 -46.57 -12.59
CA PHE A 584 12.56 -46.11 -11.32
C PHE A 584 11.43 -45.93 -10.30
N VAL A 585 11.45 -46.74 -9.24
CA VAL A 585 10.48 -46.70 -8.14
C VAL A 585 11.13 -46.07 -6.92
N SER A 586 10.47 -45.08 -6.30
CA SER A 586 11.04 -44.29 -5.20
C SER A 586 10.02 -43.99 -4.09
N ASN A 587 10.49 -43.39 -2.99
CA ASN A 587 9.73 -43.15 -1.76
C ASN A 587 9.25 -44.42 -1.03
N LEU A 588 9.87 -45.56 -1.33
CA LEU A 588 9.67 -46.83 -0.63
C LEU A 588 10.08 -46.73 0.85
N ASP A 589 9.55 -47.63 1.67
CA ASP A 589 9.97 -47.68 3.07
C ASP A 589 11.38 -48.25 3.26
N TYR A 590 12.06 -47.79 4.33
CA TYR A 590 13.39 -48.25 4.68
C TYR A 590 13.42 -49.69 5.22
N SER A 591 12.25 -50.28 5.54
CA SER A 591 12.08 -51.70 5.81
C SER A 591 11.49 -52.50 4.65
N ALA A 592 11.07 -51.87 3.54
CA ALA A 592 10.36 -52.55 2.46
C ALA A 592 11.22 -53.66 1.81
N THR A 593 10.64 -54.85 1.69
CA THR A 593 11.29 -56.04 1.09
C THR A 593 11.07 -56.11 -0.42
N GLU A 594 11.84 -56.95 -1.12
CA GLU A 594 11.63 -57.21 -2.56
C GLU A 594 10.28 -57.87 -2.83
N GLU A 595 9.86 -58.78 -1.96
CA GLU A 595 8.59 -59.51 -2.05
C GLU A 595 7.38 -58.57 -1.97
N GLU A 596 7.38 -57.64 -1.01
CA GLU A 596 6.34 -56.59 -0.89
C GLU A 596 6.24 -55.71 -2.14
N ILE A 597 7.38 -55.35 -2.74
CA ILE A 597 7.41 -54.49 -3.92
C ILE A 597 6.96 -55.26 -5.15
N ARG A 598 7.41 -56.51 -5.35
CA ARG A 598 6.91 -57.38 -6.43
C ARG A 598 5.40 -57.61 -6.31
N GLY A 599 4.88 -57.77 -5.09
CA GLY A 599 3.44 -57.87 -4.83
C GLY A 599 2.63 -56.62 -5.19
N ALA A 600 3.27 -55.44 -5.26
CA ALA A 600 2.63 -54.21 -5.71
C ALA A 600 2.57 -54.06 -7.25
N PHE A 601 3.17 -54.98 -8.01
CA PHE A 601 3.12 -55.04 -9.47
C PHE A 601 2.49 -56.38 -9.95
N PRO A 602 1.19 -56.63 -9.68
CA PRO A 602 0.52 -57.83 -10.18
C PRO A 602 0.48 -57.85 -11.72
N ASP A 603 0.56 -59.05 -12.30
CA ASP A 603 0.50 -59.31 -13.75
C ASP A 603 1.57 -58.59 -14.62
N MET A 604 2.67 -58.13 -13.99
CA MET A 604 3.87 -57.65 -14.67
C MET A 604 5.05 -58.60 -14.49
N ASN A 605 5.61 -59.05 -15.61
CA ASN A 605 6.75 -59.94 -15.63
C ASN A 605 8.04 -59.14 -15.38
N ILE A 606 8.55 -59.21 -14.14
CA ILE A 606 9.75 -58.47 -13.71
C ILE A 606 11.00 -59.27 -14.09
N VAL A 607 11.68 -58.80 -15.14
CA VAL A 607 12.90 -59.40 -15.71
C VAL A 607 14.10 -59.21 -14.77
N ASN A 608 14.20 -58.05 -14.12
CA ASN A 608 15.32 -57.70 -13.24
C ASN A 608 14.87 -56.74 -12.13
N PHE A 609 15.46 -56.86 -10.94
CA PHE A 609 15.12 -56.04 -9.77
C PHE A 609 16.39 -55.61 -9.05
N ASP A 610 16.68 -54.30 -9.06
CA ASP A 610 17.86 -53.70 -8.44
C ASP A 610 17.44 -52.75 -7.29
N MET A 611 17.41 -53.28 -6.07
CA MET A 611 17.20 -52.47 -4.87
C MET A 611 18.50 -51.87 -4.37
N VAL A 612 18.63 -50.54 -4.50
CA VAL A 612 19.84 -49.84 -4.10
C VAL A 612 19.94 -49.77 -2.57
N LYS A 613 20.93 -50.47 -2.03
CA LYS A 613 21.27 -50.50 -0.59
C LYS A 613 22.37 -49.49 -0.25
N SER A 614 22.38 -49.06 1.00
CA SER A 614 23.44 -48.22 1.58
C SER A 614 24.63 -49.09 2.00
N ALA A 615 25.78 -48.48 2.30
CA ALA A 615 26.97 -49.19 2.79
C ALA A 615 26.69 -50.04 4.05
N ASN A 616 25.67 -49.68 4.83
CA ASN A 616 25.24 -50.38 6.04
C ASN A 616 24.13 -51.43 5.77
N GLY A 617 23.98 -51.92 4.54
CA GLY A 617 23.03 -52.97 4.13
C GLY A 617 21.55 -52.56 4.03
N LYS A 618 21.12 -51.51 4.73
CA LYS A 618 19.74 -50.97 4.65
C LYS A 618 19.43 -50.42 3.26
N ASN A 619 18.21 -50.62 2.77
CA ASN A 619 17.78 -50.07 1.48
C ASN A 619 17.83 -48.51 1.50
N ARG A 620 17.82 -47.86 0.33
CA ARG A 620 17.83 -46.39 0.22
C ARG A 620 16.47 -45.78 -0.12
N GLY A 621 15.38 -46.55 0.02
CA GLY A 621 14.01 -46.11 -0.31
C GLY A 621 13.71 -45.95 -1.81
N PHE A 622 14.49 -46.61 -2.68
CA PHE A 622 14.25 -46.67 -4.13
C PHE A 622 14.86 -47.94 -4.76
N CYS A 623 14.30 -48.38 -5.89
CA CYS A 623 14.80 -49.47 -6.71
C CYS A 623 14.62 -49.19 -8.22
N TYR A 624 15.26 -50.00 -9.05
CA TYR A 624 15.01 -50.07 -10.50
C TYR A 624 14.40 -51.43 -10.82
N ILE A 625 13.41 -51.45 -11.72
CA ILE A 625 12.71 -52.67 -12.13
C ILE A 625 12.73 -52.71 -13.67
N GLU A 626 13.32 -53.76 -14.23
CA GLU A 626 13.31 -54.04 -15.68
C GLU A 626 12.08 -54.90 -15.99
N LEU A 627 11.25 -54.43 -16.92
CA LEU A 627 10.03 -55.09 -17.35
C LEU A 627 10.23 -55.72 -18.74
N GLU A 628 9.37 -56.67 -19.08
CA GLU A 628 9.46 -57.43 -20.34
C GLU A 628 9.21 -56.57 -21.60
N SER A 629 8.42 -55.49 -21.50
CA SER A 629 8.12 -54.61 -22.64
C SER A 629 7.88 -53.15 -22.23
N GLU A 630 8.01 -52.24 -23.20
CA GLU A 630 7.69 -50.81 -23.04
C GLU A 630 6.18 -50.57 -22.81
N GLU A 631 5.32 -51.49 -23.24
CA GLU A 631 3.88 -51.45 -22.93
C GLU A 631 3.64 -51.69 -21.44
N LYS A 632 4.36 -52.64 -20.83
CA LYS A 632 4.32 -52.86 -19.37
C LYS A 632 4.90 -51.70 -18.56
N VAL A 633 5.84 -50.93 -19.11
CA VAL A 633 6.29 -49.66 -18.49
C VAL A 633 5.12 -48.67 -18.39
N LYS A 634 4.29 -48.55 -19.43
CA LYS A 634 3.13 -47.64 -19.46
C LYS A 634 2.00 -48.10 -18.52
N GLU A 635 1.79 -49.41 -18.37
CA GLU A 635 0.91 -49.97 -17.34
C GLU A 635 1.45 -49.70 -15.92
N ALA A 636 2.74 -49.93 -15.68
CA ALA A 636 3.37 -49.72 -14.37
C ALA A 636 3.29 -48.25 -13.91
N LEU A 637 3.37 -47.28 -14.83
CA LEU A 637 3.17 -45.85 -14.51
C LEU A 637 1.76 -45.54 -13.97
N GLN A 638 0.74 -46.36 -14.27
CA GLN A 638 -0.62 -46.16 -13.73
C GLN A 638 -0.74 -46.59 -12.26
N LEU A 639 0.25 -47.29 -11.72
CA LEU A 639 0.32 -47.69 -10.30
C LEU A 639 1.07 -46.65 -9.43
N ASP A 640 1.35 -45.46 -9.95
CA ASP A 640 1.91 -44.36 -9.16
C ASP A 640 1.01 -44.07 -7.94
N ARG A 641 1.63 -43.89 -6.77
CA ARG A 641 1.03 -43.62 -5.45
C ARG A 641 0.29 -44.76 -4.77
N VAL A 642 0.30 -45.99 -5.29
CA VAL A 642 -0.15 -47.15 -4.50
C VAL A 642 0.64 -47.23 -3.18
N PRO A 643 -0.01 -47.36 -2.02
CA PRO A 643 0.67 -47.33 -0.72
C PRO A 643 1.32 -48.68 -0.38
N ILE A 644 2.64 -48.67 -0.15
CA ILE A 644 3.39 -49.80 0.41
C ILE A 644 3.81 -49.41 1.83
N ASN A 645 3.43 -50.21 2.84
CA ASN A 645 3.68 -49.94 4.26
C ASN A 645 3.25 -48.52 4.71
N GLY A 646 2.11 -48.04 4.20
CA GLY A 646 1.57 -46.72 4.50
C GLY A 646 2.26 -45.55 3.78
N ARG A 647 3.18 -45.80 2.85
CA ARG A 647 3.87 -44.77 2.05
C ARG A 647 3.57 -44.94 0.56
N PRO A 648 3.12 -43.90 -0.16
CA PRO A 648 2.87 -43.98 -1.60
C PRO A 648 4.19 -44.20 -2.35
N MET A 649 4.28 -45.26 -3.15
CA MET A 649 5.41 -45.42 -4.08
C MET A 649 5.30 -44.42 -5.23
N TYR A 650 6.44 -43.92 -5.72
CA TYR A 650 6.47 -43.05 -6.90
C TYR A 650 7.18 -43.73 -8.05
N ILE A 651 6.53 -43.81 -9.22
CA ILE A 651 7.02 -44.54 -10.39
C ILE A 651 7.35 -43.55 -11.51
N SER A 652 8.47 -43.77 -12.20
CA SER A 652 8.90 -42.93 -13.32
C SER A 652 9.77 -43.71 -14.30
N GLU A 653 9.80 -43.28 -15.56
CA GLU A 653 10.65 -43.89 -16.60
C GLU A 653 12.15 -43.67 -16.32
N CYS A 654 12.99 -44.65 -16.67
CA CYS A 654 14.43 -44.56 -16.44
C CYS A 654 15.12 -43.73 -17.54
N ALA A 655 15.23 -42.41 -17.35
CA ALA A 655 15.98 -41.56 -18.28
C ALA A 655 17.51 -41.62 -18.06
N ARG A 656 18.26 -41.80 -19.17
CA ARG A 656 19.73 -41.89 -19.25
C ARG A 656 20.51 -40.74 -18.58
N GLU A 657 19.93 -39.54 -18.54
CA GLU A 657 20.64 -38.33 -18.11
C GLU A 657 19.87 -37.57 -17.03
N LYS A 658 20.57 -37.11 -15.97
CA LYS A 658 19.97 -36.37 -14.83
C LYS A 658 19.25 -35.07 -15.25
N THR A 659 19.62 -34.53 -16.41
CA THR A 659 19.12 -33.33 -17.08
C THR A 659 17.86 -33.57 -17.91
N GLN A 660 17.67 -34.79 -18.42
CA GLN A 660 16.53 -35.19 -19.25
C GLN A 660 15.40 -35.84 -18.46
N ARG A 661 15.61 -36.12 -17.17
CA ARG A 661 14.53 -36.38 -16.22
C ARG A 661 13.66 -35.13 -16.11
N GLU A 662 12.55 -35.11 -16.85
CA GLU A 662 11.49 -34.15 -16.59
C GLU A 662 11.06 -34.32 -15.12
N LYS A 663 11.28 -33.27 -14.32
CA LYS A 663 10.68 -33.18 -13.00
C LYS A 663 9.20 -32.86 -13.21
N ILE A 664 8.42 -33.90 -13.50
CA ILE A 664 6.94 -33.83 -13.63
C ILE A 664 6.36 -33.09 -12.42
N PHE A 665 7.00 -33.24 -11.24
CA PHE A 665 6.73 -32.43 -10.06
C PHE A 665 7.58 -31.14 -9.98
N LYS A 666 7.23 -30.13 -10.80
CA LYS A 666 7.36 -28.73 -10.36
C LYS A 666 6.10 -28.39 -9.56
N TYR A 667 6.29 -27.95 -8.31
CA TYR A 667 5.26 -27.18 -7.63
C TYR A 667 5.10 -25.85 -8.38
N SER A 668 3.88 -25.35 -8.56
CA SER A 668 3.73 -23.97 -8.99
C SER A 668 4.28 -23.06 -7.87
N GLU A 669 4.93 -21.98 -8.25
CA GLU A 669 5.44 -20.94 -7.33
C GLU A 669 4.47 -19.73 -7.30
N GLU A 670 3.29 -19.91 -7.89
CA GLU A 670 2.23 -18.93 -8.05
C GLU A 670 1.09 -19.23 -7.06
N MET A 671 0.21 -18.25 -6.84
CA MET A 671 -0.99 -18.45 -6.01
C MET A 671 -1.93 -19.45 -6.70
N GLU A 672 -2.32 -20.52 -6.01
CA GLU A 672 -3.26 -21.52 -6.53
C GLU A 672 -4.66 -21.27 -5.94
N PRO A 673 -5.53 -20.46 -6.59
CA PRO A 673 -6.81 -20.02 -6.01
C PRO A 673 -7.85 -21.15 -5.83
N THR A 674 -7.63 -22.31 -6.45
CA THR A 674 -8.42 -23.54 -6.29
C THR A 674 -7.94 -24.43 -5.14
N LYS A 675 -6.71 -24.23 -4.63
CA LYS A 675 -6.11 -25.09 -3.61
C LYS A 675 -6.04 -24.38 -2.26
N LEU A 676 -6.55 -25.03 -1.23
CA LEU A 676 -6.54 -24.56 0.15
C LEU A 676 -5.44 -25.26 0.94
N PHE A 677 -4.71 -24.49 1.73
CA PHE A 677 -3.80 -24.95 2.77
C PHE A 677 -4.55 -25.04 4.10
N VAL A 678 -4.59 -26.24 4.70
CA VAL A 678 -5.27 -26.52 5.96
C VAL A 678 -4.23 -26.84 7.03
N LYS A 679 -4.20 -26.06 8.10
CA LYS A 679 -3.30 -26.24 9.26
C LYS A 679 -4.11 -26.57 10.51
N GLY A 680 -3.59 -27.43 11.37
CA GLY A 680 -4.27 -27.86 12.60
C GLY A 680 -5.01 -29.19 12.48
N CYS A 681 -4.98 -29.86 11.32
CA CYS A 681 -5.59 -31.18 11.11
C CYS A 681 -4.78 -32.34 11.74
N GLY A 682 -4.24 -32.13 12.95
CA GLY A 682 -3.38 -33.10 13.64
C GLY A 682 -4.18 -34.31 14.11
N GLY A 683 -3.99 -35.45 13.43
CA GLY A 683 -4.74 -36.68 13.70
C GLY A 683 -5.99 -36.86 12.83
N ALA A 684 -6.29 -35.92 11.91
CA ALA A 684 -7.32 -36.12 10.90
C ALA A 684 -6.82 -37.04 9.77
N THR A 685 -7.69 -37.92 9.30
CA THR A 685 -7.50 -38.78 8.13
C THR A 685 -7.82 -38.01 6.84
N LYS A 686 -7.69 -38.67 5.67
CA LYS A 686 -8.10 -38.06 4.39
C LYS A 686 -9.62 -37.95 4.33
N GLU A 687 -10.28 -38.97 4.84
CA GLU A 687 -11.72 -39.21 4.88
C GLU A 687 -12.41 -38.14 5.74
N ASP A 688 -11.88 -37.84 6.93
CA ASP A 688 -12.39 -36.77 7.80
C ASP A 688 -12.37 -35.38 7.11
N LEU A 689 -11.31 -35.11 6.33
CA LEU A 689 -11.20 -33.86 5.58
C LEU A 689 -12.14 -33.86 4.36
N GLU A 690 -12.38 -35.01 3.75
CA GLU A 690 -13.36 -35.10 2.67
C GLU A 690 -14.77 -34.77 3.17
N GLU A 691 -15.20 -35.32 4.32
CA GLU A 691 -16.50 -35.00 4.92
C GLU A 691 -16.64 -33.50 5.27
N ILE A 692 -15.60 -32.87 5.80
CA ILE A 692 -15.61 -31.44 6.17
C ILE A 692 -15.70 -30.53 4.94
N PHE A 693 -14.98 -30.84 3.85
CA PHE A 693 -14.85 -29.93 2.70
C PHE A 693 -15.86 -30.19 1.56
N LYS A 694 -16.42 -31.40 1.45
CA LYS A 694 -17.38 -31.81 0.40
C LYS A 694 -18.68 -30.99 0.33
N PRO A 695 -19.25 -30.45 1.42
CA PRO A 695 -20.44 -29.59 1.34
C PRO A 695 -20.24 -28.29 0.53
N TYR A 696 -18.98 -27.87 0.33
CA TYR A 696 -18.66 -26.59 -0.31
C TYR A 696 -18.28 -26.71 -1.80
N GLY A 697 -18.12 -27.94 -2.34
CA GLY A 697 -17.90 -28.18 -3.77
C GLY A 697 -17.20 -29.50 -4.08
N GLU A 698 -17.00 -29.77 -5.37
CA GLU A 698 -16.33 -30.97 -5.88
C GLU A 698 -14.82 -30.90 -5.63
N ILE A 699 -14.29 -31.88 -4.87
CA ILE A 699 -12.87 -31.98 -4.49
C ILE A 699 -12.12 -32.83 -5.52
N VAL A 700 -10.96 -32.35 -5.95
CA VAL A 700 -10.05 -32.98 -6.93
C VAL A 700 -8.96 -33.80 -6.23
N ASP A 701 -8.35 -33.27 -5.17
CA ASP A 701 -7.34 -33.98 -4.36
C ASP A 701 -7.37 -33.54 -2.89
N ILE A 702 -7.02 -34.45 -1.97
CA ILE A 702 -6.78 -34.19 -0.55
C ILE A 702 -5.45 -34.83 -0.17
N ARG A 703 -4.48 -33.97 0.16
CA ARG A 703 -3.10 -34.37 0.48
C ARG A 703 -2.74 -34.03 1.92
N VAL A 704 -2.78 -35.02 2.80
CA VAL A 704 -2.24 -34.91 4.16
C VAL A 704 -0.70 -34.99 4.13
N VAL A 705 -0.03 -34.12 4.90
CA VAL A 705 1.44 -34.07 4.96
C VAL A 705 1.95 -34.85 6.17
N PHE A 706 2.83 -35.82 5.94
CA PHE A 706 3.45 -36.65 6.98
C PHE A 706 4.91 -36.26 7.27
N HIS A 707 5.38 -36.52 8.49
CA HIS A 707 6.78 -36.49 8.90
C HIS A 707 7.54 -37.70 8.33
N LYS A 708 8.88 -37.65 8.39
CA LYS A 708 9.76 -38.73 7.89
C LYS A 708 9.63 -40.07 8.62
N ASN A 709 8.92 -40.08 9.75
CA ASN A 709 8.63 -41.24 10.61
C ASN A 709 7.16 -41.69 10.52
N GLY A 710 6.41 -41.27 9.49
CA GLY A 710 5.03 -41.69 9.25
C GLY A 710 3.94 -40.88 9.99
N ASN A 711 4.28 -40.08 11.01
CA ASN A 711 3.29 -39.32 11.77
C ASN A 711 2.76 -38.10 10.98
N PRO A 712 1.45 -37.77 11.02
CA PRO A 712 0.90 -36.59 10.34
C PRO A 712 1.45 -35.28 10.93
N LYS A 713 1.77 -34.29 10.08
CA LYS A 713 2.25 -32.96 10.50
C LYS A 713 1.17 -32.01 11.01
N GLY A 714 -0.10 -32.43 10.96
CA GLY A 714 -1.24 -31.53 11.15
C GLY A 714 -1.35 -30.44 10.08
N ILE A 715 -0.94 -30.78 8.84
CA ILE A 715 -1.05 -29.93 7.65
C ILE A 715 -1.62 -30.79 6.52
N ALA A 716 -2.59 -30.26 5.79
CA ALA A 716 -3.14 -30.86 4.57
C ALA A 716 -3.33 -29.79 3.48
N TYR A 717 -3.50 -30.26 2.24
CA TYR A 717 -3.94 -29.44 1.11
C TYR A 717 -5.22 -30.04 0.54
N VAL A 718 -6.20 -29.19 0.22
CA VAL A 718 -7.48 -29.58 -0.40
C VAL A 718 -7.63 -28.80 -1.69
N GLU A 719 -7.75 -29.49 -2.83
CA GLU A 719 -7.90 -28.88 -4.14
C GLU A 719 -9.34 -29.01 -4.63
N PHE A 720 -10.00 -27.88 -4.91
CA PHE A 720 -11.35 -27.85 -5.47
C PHE A 720 -11.31 -27.68 -6.99
N LYS A 721 -12.36 -28.18 -7.65
CA LYS A 721 -12.55 -28.03 -9.10
C LYS A 721 -12.87 -26.57 -9.51
N GLU A 722 -13.50 -25.80 -8.61
CA GLU A 722 -13.83 -24.39 -8.84
C GLU A 722 -13.23 -23.46 -7.77
N VAL A 723 -12.85 -22.24 -8.18
CA VAL A 723 -12.34 -21.18 -7.30
C VAL A 723 -13.42 -20.63 -6.35
N THR A 724 -14.68 -20.64 -6.79
CA THR A 724 -15.87 -20.29 -6.02
C THR A 724 -16.04 -21.22 -4.82
N ALA A 725 -15.98 -22.53 -5.03
CA ALA A 725 -16.01 -23.55 -3.98
C ALA A 725 -14.87 -23.36 -2.96
N ALA A 726 -13.64 -23.15 -3.43
CA ALA A 726 -12.49 -22.90 -2.55
C ALA A 726 -12.68 -21.65 -1.66
N ARG A 727 -13.23 -20.55 -2.20
CA ARG A 727 -13.54 -19.34 -1.41
C ARG A 727 -14.66 -19.54 -0.40
N THR A 728 -15.71 -20.28 -0.76
CA THR A 728 -16.82 -20.60 0.14
C THR A 728 -16.37 -21.52 1.28
N ALA A 729 -15.54 -22.52 0.99
CA ALA A 729 -14.94 -23.38 2.00
C ALA A 729 -13.99 -22.60 2.93
N LEU A 730 -13.17 -21.70 2.39
CA LEU A 730 -12.28 -20.82 3.16
C LEU A 730 -13.04 -20.01 4.22
N LEU A 731 -14.15 -19.37 3.84
CA LEU A 731 -14.94 -18.52 4.75
C LEU A 731 -15.68 -19.29 5.85
N ASN A 732 -16.07 -20.54 5.60
CA ASN A 732 -16.89 -21.33 6.52
C ASN A 732 -16.11 -22.36 7.35
N VAL A 733 -14.93 -22.79 6.90
CA VAL A 733 -14.11 -23.83 7.56
C VAL A 733 -12.90 -23.24 8.31
N ASP A 734 -12.52 -21.98 8.06
CA ASP A 734 -11.53 -21.33 8.94
C ASP A 734 -12.07 -21.23 10.37
N GLN A 735 -11.22 -21.60 11.34
CA GLN A 735 -11.56 -21.73 12.77
C GLN A 735 -12.51 -22.87 13.14
N TYR A 736 -12.80 -23.81 12.23
CA TYR A 736 -13.58 -25.01 12.53
C TYR A 736 -12.93 -25.86 13.64
N LYS A 737 -13.71 -26.24 14.65
CA LYS A 737 -13.24 -26.98 15.84
C LYS A 737 -13.37 -28.48 15.64
N MET A 738 -12.24 -29.15 15.48
CA MET A 738 -12.13 -30.61 15.36
C MET A 738 -11.55 -31.18 16.66
N GLY A 739 -12.42 -31.51 17.62
CA GLY A 739 -12.03 -32.01 18.93
C GLY A 739 -11.20 -30.98 19.72
N LYS A 740 -9.91 -31.28 19.98
CA LYS A 740 -8.97 -30.37 20.66
C LYS A 740 -8.25 -29.40 19.71
N ASN A 741 -8.41 -29.58 18.39
CA ASN A 741 -7.71 -28.81 17.38
C ASN A 741 -8.64 -27.82 16.69
N VAL A 742 -8.07 -26.72 16.21
CA VAL A 742 -8.77 -25.70 15.43
C VAL A 742 -8.14 -25.68 14.04
N LEU A 743 -8.94 -25.90 13.00
CA LEU A 743 -8.49 -25.79 11.62
C LEU A 743 -8.27 -24.31 11.28
N ARG A 744 -7.16 -24.03 10.60
CA ARG A 744 -6.91 -22.76 9.93
C ARG A 744 -6.79 -23.02 8.44
N VAL A 745 -7.59 -22.31 7.65
CA VAL A 745 -7.68 -22.50 6.20
C VAL A 745 -7.17 -21.23 5.52
N ALA A 746 -6.35 -21.39 4.49
CA ALA A 746 -5.83 -20.29 3.68
C ALA A 746 -5.74 -20.71 2.21
N ILE A 747 -5.70 -19.76 1.28
CA ILE A 747 -5.36 -20.07 -0.12
C ILE A 747 -3.89 -20.55 -0.17
N SER A 748 -3.62 -21.58 -0.98
CA SER A 748 -2.28 -22.15 -1.14
C SER A 748 -1.34 -21.15 -1.82
N ALA A 749 -0.47 -20.55 -1.02
CA ALA A 749 0.63 -19.70 -1.45
C ALA A 749 1.94 -20.30 -0.89
N PRO A 750 2.56 -21.27 -1.58
CA PRO A 750 3.78 -21.91 -1.09
C PRO A 750 4.94 -20.90 -1.06
N PRO A 751 5.65 -20.73 0.07
CA PRO A 751 6.75 -19.77 0.16
C PRO A 751 7.92 -20.19 -0.74
N GLN A 752 8.52 -19.21 -1.43
CA GLN A 752 9.71 -19.45 -2.26
C GLN A 752 10.83 -20.05 -1.39
N ARG A 753 11.39 -21.18 -1.85
CA ARG A 753 12.45 -21.88 -1.12
C ARG A 753 13.82 -21.31 -1.43
N GLY A 754 14.20 -20.26 -0.71
CA GLY A 754 15.61 -19.93 -0.51
C GLY A 754 16.40 -21.08 0.14
N PRO A 755 17.74 -21.08 0.04
CA PRO A 755 18.57 -22.12 0.64
C PRO A 755 18.42 -22.18 2.16
N ILE A 756 17.99 -23.35 2.68
CA ILE A 756 17.74 -23.54 4.12
C ILE A 756 19.07 -23.67 4.87
N ASN A 757 19.58 -22.55 5.39
CA ASN A 757 20.65 -22.57 6.39
C ASN A 757 20.12 -23.14 7.71
N LYS A 758 20.54 -24.36 8.05
CA LYS A 758 20.31 -24.96 9.37
C LYS A 758 21.27 -24.36 10.40
N GLY A 759 20.94 -23.15 10.82
CA GLY A 759 21.68 -22.40 11.85
C GLY A 759 20.73 -21.76 12.85
N THR A 760 19.86 -22.54 13.50
CA THR A 760 19.02 -22.04 14.59
C THR A 760 19.86 -21.82 15.85
N ALA A 761 20.65 -20.74 15.87
CA ALA A 761 20.98 -20.08 17.12
C ALA A 761 19.68 -19.56 17.73
N LYS A 762 19.49 -19.75 19.04
CA LYS A 762 18.45 -19.02 19.78
C LYS A 762 18.84 -17.54 19.74
N ILE A 763 18.13 -16.74 18.96
CA ILE A 763 18.23 -15.29 19.03
C ILE A 763 17.45 -14.86 20.26
N GLU A 764 18.15 -14.35 21.27
CA GLU A 764 17.52 -13.56 22.33
C GLU A 764 17.17 -12.19 21.71
N SER A 765 15.96 -12.12 21.17
CA SER A 765 15.35 -10.86 20.73
C SER A 765 15.28 -9.89 21.91
N LEU A 766 15.57 -8.61 21.65
CA LEU A 766 15.32 -7.48 22.56
C LEU A 766 13.82 -7.29 22.93
N GLY A 767 12.95 -8.19 22.49
CA GLY A 767 11.52 -8.26 22.81
C GLY A 767 11.04 -9.66 23.24
N ALA A 768 11.91 -10.52 23.78
CA ALA A 768 11.45 -11.71 24.50
C ALA A 768 10.65 -11.26 25.75
N ALA A 769 9.33 -11.15 25.59
CA ALA A 769 8.44 -10.63 26.62
C ALA A 769 8.71 -11.33 27.97
N LYS A 770 9.12 -10.54 28.97
CA LYS A 770 8.86 -10.92 30.37
C LYS A 770 7.37 -11.21 30.43
N ARG A 771 7.00 -12.47 30.74
CA ARG A 771 5.60 -12.87 30.88
C ARG A 771 4.93 -11.90 31.85
N LEU A 772 4.02 -11.08 31.34
CA LEU A 772 3.23 -10.18 32.16
C LEU A 772 2.45 -11.03 33.16
N ILE A 773 2.63 -10.73 34.45
CA ILE A 773 1.78 -11.24 35.51
C ILE A 773 0.42 -10.55 35.32
N PRO A 774 -0.69 -11.28 35.17
CA PRO A 774 -2.00 -10.64 35.07
C PRO A 774 -2.32 -9.91 36.38
N GLY A 775 -2.39 -8.57 36.36
CA GLY A 775 -2.79 -7.78 37.53
C GLY A 775 -2.36 -6.31 37.56
N GLU A 776 -1.23 -5.93 36.95
CA GLU A 776 -0.76 -4.54 37.00
C GLU A 776 -1.36 -3.65 35.91
N MET A 777 -2.34 -2.82 36.26
CA MET A 777 -2.71 -1.66 35.45
C MET A 777 -1.59 -0.61 35.53
N ARG A 778 -0.89 -0.35 34.41
CA ARG A 778 -0.01 0.82 34.31
C ARG A 778 -0.86 2.08 34.08
N PRO A 779 -0.53 3.23 34.72
CA PRO A 779 -1.18 4.51 34.42
C PRO A 779 -0.90 4.94 32.97
N ARG A 780 -1.76 5.78 32.39
CA ARG A 780 -1.52 6.43 31.08
C ARG A 780 -0.21 7.22 31.16
N MET A 781 0.84 6.71 30.52
CA MET A 781 2.15 7.36 30.42
C MET A 781 2.10 8.45 29.35
N THR A 782 2.66 9.62 29.65
CA THR A 782 2.75 10.73 28.69
C THR A 782 3.87 10.47 27.69
N PHE A 783 3.55 10.50 26.40
CA PHE A 783 4.49 10.27 25.28
C PHE A 783 5.45 11.46 25.05
N ILE A 784 5.36 12.50 25.86
CA ILE A 784 5.97 13.82 25.62
C ILE A 784 7.17 14.02 26.57
N PRO A 785 8.37 14.39 26.07
CA PRO A 785 9.48 14.80 26.91
C PRO A 785 9.08 15.89 27.90
N ARG A 786 9.43 15.74 29.19
CA ARG A 786 9.09 16.73 30.23
C ARG A 786 9.67 18.12 29.94
N SER A 787 10.80 18.19 29.26
CA SER A 787 11.41 19.44 28.76
C SER A 787 10.57 20.16 27.69
N VAL A 788 9.65 19.45 27.03
CA VAL A 788 8.75 19.96 25.98
C VAL A 788 7.32 20.18 26.51
N GLN A 789 7.03 19.72 27.74
CA GLN A 789 5.76 20.03 28.40
C GLN A 789 5.79 21.47 28.89
N GLN A 790 4.97 22.35 28.31
CA GLN A 790 4.72 23.67 28.90
C GLN A 790 4.25 23.47 30.36
N LYS A 791 4.89 24.17 31.30
CA LYS A 791 4.39 24.25 32.67
C LYS A 791 3.05 24.97 32.62
N SER A 792 1.96 24.24 32.85
CA SER A 792 0.68 24.86 33.15
C SER A 792 0.85 25.73 34.39
N VAL A 793 0.74 27.05 34.23
CA VAL A 793 0.65 27.98 35.35
C VAL A 793 -0.73 27.78 35.96
N VAL A 794 -0.83 26.82 36.87
CA VAL A 794 -2.00 26.66 37.72
C VAL A 794 -2.02 27.83 38.68
N ASN A 795 -2.74 28.88 38.31
CA ASN A 795 -3.13 29.95 39.22
C ASN A 795 -4.06 29.35 40.29
N ASN A 796 -3.47 28.86 41.37
CA ASN A 796 -4.21 28.53 42.60
C ASN A 796 -4.63 29.85 43.27
N GLY A 797 -5.72 30.43 42.78
CA GLY A 797 -6.44 31.49 43.49
C GLY A 797 -7.14 30.92 44.72
N GLN A 798 -6.82 31.46 45.88
CA GLN A 798 -7.73 31.50 47.03
C GLN A 798 -8.71 32.66 46.86
#